data_AF-A0AAV5GVL6-F1
#
_entry.id   AF-A0AAV5GVL6-F1
#
_cell.length_a   1.000
_cell.length_b   1.000
_cell.length_c   1.000
_cell.angle_alpha   90.00
_cell.angle_beta   90.00
_cell.angle_gamma   90.00
#
_symmetry.space_group_name_H-M   'P 1'
#
loop_
_entity.id
_entity.type
_entity.pdbx_description
1 polymer ?
#
loop_
_entity_poly.entity_id
_entity_poly.type
_entity_poly.pdbx_seq_one_letter_code
_entity_poly.pdbx_strand_id
1 'polypeptide(L)'
;MRPLLRQPVAADRSDTRTRFRTTSAQTLNPVRAADKRSRLAAEIERLLDACASSESRRLAKVIAVHRAASLVALTSRIEQDAVGEYTPRSYSDEDFELALLLLRLSSIAALEALAYPLGLPSPSHVRRRFAHLQLIPSAAATEDVELLANLDATLGEALRDSPQLHYVGRPFLLSPTSSKHDLHQRNIERTMRSLVVAQWWLTHHGGGRIVSLARDGEPQGRRTLQGVCSGEDLRSSLPFQVARELEGLTLFEYSCGPNGIVFSCDWRHVFKRDQTWVGRTNGIRLGPVTIFPPEIRRFVAEHFDELSNSELDDVLYTGDAMNVPHATRLLDLLSQLTALPPPHSARPLPPTPQVRQQRQLLAYVAHYFYLLLSAFGDAEISLQVRLERLAEASFLLHFAFAAHGDEFCGSELAHDTQAFIRSIYVAVAHVKTSTPEAPFFIFHDGTDRLEELFGVVRTIVGNDSNVDVLQLAESLSHALQAAWVLEKRDLRPSNARRDLRGAFDHVAPRDITAESAASSVGSLRERWQLGLDRALAFVHKTALFPLPAYAADLSRAPDISVMRPHGTLIRSNPANFVKPQLALPTETDLAELYAFLHLHGGKRPYPLRNPSAGANSSLSSAADWSALGEEGLNGASGYVHRALNERKAGLSNNRLTRVQARGLKNVRARLITIVIYVRR
;
A
#
# COMPACT_ATOMS: atom_id res chain seq x y z
N MET A 1 -82.44 67.38 30.51
CA MET A 1 -83.11 68.58 29.95
C MET A 1 -83.77 68.18 28.64
N ARG A 2 -85.06 68.55 28.53
CA ARG A 2 -85.98 68.71 27.39
C ARG A 2 -85.48 68.60 25.92
N PRO A 3 -86.40 68.38 24.95
CA PRO A 3 -86.47 67.12 24.19
C PRO A 3 -86.77 67.34 22.67
N LEU A 4 -87.27 66.27 22.00
CA LEU A 4 -88.40 66.28 21.05
C LEU A 4 -88.20 66.64 19.55
N LEU A 5 -88.88 65.80 18.72
CA LEU A 5 -89.43 66.01 17.35
C LEU A 5 -88.46 65.73 16.17
N ARG A 6 -88.81 65.10 15.04
CA ARG A 6 -90.05 64.60 14.39
C ARG A 6 -89.64 63.67 13.20
N GLN A 7 -90.28 62.49 13.08
CA GLN A 7 -90.91 61.80 11.91
C GLN A 7 -90.52 62.08 10.42
N PRO A 8 -90.95 61.26 9.41
CA PRO A 8 -90.68 59.85 9.06
C PRO A 8 -90.46 59.65 7.51
N VAL A 9 -90.69 58.43 6.96
CA VAL A 9 -90.84 58.03 5.51
C VAL A 9 -89.51 57.54 4.87
N ALA A 10 -89.35 56.41 4.16
CA ALA A 10 -90.17 55.29 3.69
C ALA A 10 -89.26 54.06 3.46
N ALA A 11 -89.78 52.88 3.78
CA ALA A 11 -89.75 51.65 2.98
C ALA A 11 -88.46 51.25 2.23
N ASP A 12 -87.86 50.12 2.59
CA ASP A 12 -87.90 48.93 1.73
C ASP A 12 -87.54 47.65 2.51
N ARG A 13 -88.17 46.56 2.09
CA ARG A 13 -88.11 45.21 2.62
C ARG A 13 -86.90 44.48 2.05
N SER A 14 -86.03 43.95 2.91
CA SER A 14 -85.58 42.54 2.87
C SER A 14 -84.36 42.33 3.77
N ASP A 15 -84.54 41.80 4.98
CA ASP A 15 -83.44 41.06 5.62
C ASP A 15 -83.97 40.02 6.63
N THR A 16 -84.36 38.86 6.09
CA THR A 16 -84.73 37.66 6.86
C THR A 16 -83.83 36.48 6.54
N ARG A 17 -82.51 36.69 6.36
CA ARG A 17 -81.59 35.58 6.07
C ARG A 17 -80.25 35.55 6.81
N THR A 18 -80.16 36.20 7.97
CA THR A 18 -78.87 36.27 8.70
C THR A 18 -78.98 35.89 10.18
N ARG A 19 -79.65 34.77 10.52
CA ARG A 19 -79.62 34.20 11.89
C ARG A 19 -79.52 32.67 12.01
N PHE A 20 -79.13 31.94 10.96
CA PHE A 20 -79.02 30.47 11.01
C PHE A 20 -77.69 29.90 10.46
N ARG A 21 -76.55 30.56 10.67
CA ARG A 21 -75.25 30.08 10.14
C ARG A 21 -74.05 30.11 11.09
N THR A 22 -74.27 30.18 12.40
CA THR A 22 -73.15 30.19 13.37
C THR A 22 -73.12 29.01 14.35
N THR A 23 -74.07 28.07 14.30
CA THR A 23 -74.06 26.86 15.16
C THR A 23 -73.65 25.56 14.46
N SER A 24 -73.51 25.55 13.13
CA SER A 24 -73.09 24.36 12.37
C SER A 24 -71.57 24.29 12.13
N ALA A 25 -70.87 25.43 12.10
CA ALA A 25 -69.45 25.48 11.77
C ALA A 25 -68.51 25.04 12.92
N GLN A 26 -68.94 25.11 14.18
CA GLN A 26 -68.14 24.65 15.33
C GLN A 26 -68.29 23.16 15.63
N THR A 27 -69.39 22.52 15.22
CA THR A 27 -69.63 21.06 15.33
C THR A 27 -69.14 20.27 14.09
N LEU A 28 -68.99 20.92 12.94
CA LEU A 28 -68.40 20.30 11.73
C LEU A 28 -66.88 20.10 11.81
N ASN A 29 -66.19 20.84 12.67
CA ASN A 29 -64.74 20.73 12.85
C ASN A 29 -64.31 19.46 13.62
N PRO A 30 -64.96 19.07 14.74
CA PRO A 30 -64.64 17.82 15.44
C PRO A 30 -65.05 16.58 14.65
N VAL A 31 -66.18 16.60 13.92
CA VAL A 31 -66.61 15.45 13.09
C VAL A 31 -65.64 15.23 11.92
N ARG A 32 -65.23 16.29 11.21
CA ARG A 32 -64.23 16.18 10.14
C ARG A 32 -62.85 15.81 10.67
N ALA A 33 -62.48 16.28 11.86
CA ALA A 33 -61.25 15.87 12.52
C ALA A 33 -61.28 14.41 12.98
N ALA A 34 -62.43 13.93 13.47
CA ALA A 34 -62.67 12.53 13.84
C ALA A 34 -62.61 11.62 12.61
N ASP A 35 -63.26 11.99 11.51
CA ASP A 35 -63.18 11.27 10.23
C ASP A 35 -61.74 11.23 9.70
N LYS A 36 -61.01 12.35 9.78
CA LYS A 36 -59.61 12.40 9.33
C LYS A 36 -58.69 11.52 10.19
N ARG A 37 -58.91 11.48 11.51
CA ARG A 37 -58.19 10.59 12.44
C ARG A 37 -58.53 9.13 12.19
N SER A 38 -59.80 8.81 11.95
CA SER A 38 -60.26 7.46 11.65
C SER A 38 -59.67 6.94 10.33
N ARG A 39 -59.62 7.78 9.28
CA ARG A 39 -58.95 7.44 8.02
C ARG A 39 -57.45 7.22 8.18
N LEU A 40 -56.77 8.10 8.93
CA LEU A 40 -55.35 7.96 9.21
C LEU A 40 -55.04 6.69 10.01
N ALA A 41 -55.89 6.34 11.00
CA ALA A 41 -55.76 5.12 11.77
C ALA A 41 -55.90 3.87 10.88
N ALA A 42 -56.91 3.84 10.00
CA ALA A 42 -57.09 2.75 9.05
C ALA A 42 -55.93 2.63 8.04
N GLU A 43 -55.33 3.75 7.62
CA GLU A 43 -54.14 3.74 6.75
C GLU A 43 -52.88 3.23 7.49
N ILE A 44 -52.72 3.56 8.77
CA ILE A 44 -51.64 3.05 9.62
C ILE A 44 -51.81 1.56 9.87
N GLU A 45 -53.02 1.08 10.19
CA GLU A 45 -53.32 -0.35 10.35
C GLU A 45 -52.98 -1.12 9.09
N ARG A 46 -53.41 -0.65 7.91
CA ARG A 46 -53.05 -1.29 6.63
C ARG A 46 -51.55 -1.31 6.36
N LEU A 47 -50.83 -0.25 6.73
CA LEU A 47 -49.38 -0.24 6.60
C LEU A 47 -48.73 -1.27 7.55
N LEU A 48 -49.20 -1.37 8.79
CA LEU A 48 -48.72 -2.35 9.76
C LEU A 48 -49.03 -3.78 9.33
N ASP A 49 -50.24 -4.03 8.82
CA ASP A 49 -50.65 -5.31 8.26
C ASP A 49 -49.79 -5.67 7.04
N ALA A 50 -49.54 -4.73 6.12
CA ALA A 50 -48.65 -4.96 4.99
C ALA A 50 -47.21 -5.25 5.45
N CYS A 51 -46.69 -4.51 6.44
CA CYS A 51 -45.38 -4.79 7.03
C CYS A 51 -45.31 -6.18 7.69
N ALA A 52 -46.37 -6.59 8.38
CA ALA A 52 -46.44 -7.86 9.12
C ALA A 52 -46.72 -9.08 8.22
N SER A 53 -47.49 -8.89 7.15
CA SER A 53 -47.88 -9.95 6.21
C SER A 53 -46.94 -10.06 5.00
N SER A 54 -46.19 -9.01 4.67
CA SER A 54 -45.23 -9.07 3.57
C SER A 54 -44.04 -9.94 3.94
N GLU A 55 -43.72 -10.92 3.10
CA GLU A 55 -42.40 -11.59 3.13
C GLU A 55 -41.30 -10.69 2.51
N SER A 56 -41.50 -9.37 2.49
CA SER A 56 -40.53 -8.43 1.94
C SER A 56 -39.24 -8.48 2.76
N ARG A 57 -38.23 -9.17 2.22
CA ARG A 57 -36.86 -9.20 2.79
C ARG A 57 -36.18 -7.83 2.78
N ARG A 58 -36.83 -6.80 2.20
CA ARG A 58 -36.30 -5.46 1.96
C ARG A 58 -37.20 -4.35 2.51
N LEU A 59 -38.10 -4.69 3.44
CA LEU A 59 -39.08 -3.77 4.03
C LEU A 59 -38.45 -2.45 4.50
N ALA A 60 -37.32 -2.54 5.23
CA ALA A 60 -36.57 -1.37 5.69
C ALA A 60 -36.09 -0.46 4.55
N LYS A 61 -35.69 -1.04 3.41
CA LYS A 61 -35.23 -0.29 2.21
C LYS A 61 -36.40 0.37 1.47
N VAL A 62 -37.54 -0.30 1.33
CA VAL A 62 -38.75 0.28 0.71
C VAL A 62 -39.20 1.50 1.50
N ILE A 63 -39.24 1.38 2.84
CA ILE A 63 -39.58 2.49 3.75
C ILE A 63 -38.55 3.63 3.62
N ALA A 64 -37.25 3.32 3.54
CA ALA A 64 -36.21 4.33 3.41
C ALA A 64 -36.29 5.14 2.10
N VAL A 65 -36.61 4.51 0.96
CA VAL A 65 -36.76 5.19 -0.34
C VAL A 65 -37.97 6.12 -0.35
N HIS A 66 -39.04 5.72 0.33
CA HIS A 66 -40.35 6.37 0.28
C HIS A 66 -40.69 7.14 1.56
N ARG A 67 -39.68 7.62 2.30
CA ARG A 67 -39.87 8.40 3.54
C ARG A 67 -40.77 9.65 3.39
N ALA A 68 -40.86 10.19 2.17
CA ALA A 68 -41.70 11.34 1.84
C ALA A 68 -43.03 10.96 1.14
N ALA A 69 -43.30 9.67 0.96
CA ALA A 69 -44.53 9.20 0.33
C ALA A 69 -45.71 9.18 1.32
N SER A 70 -46.93 9.34 0.82
CA SER A 70 -48.14 9.10 1.60
C SER A 70 -48.20 7.64 2.07
N LEU A 71 -48.83 7.36 3.22
CA LEU A 71 -48.99 6.01 3.77
C LEU A 71 -49.53 5.01 2.74
N VAL A 72 -50.57 5.38 1.98
CA VAL A 72 -51.16 4.55 0.92
C VAL A 72 -50.13 4.18 -0.17
N ALA A 73 -49.31 5.13 -0.59
CA ALA A 73 -48.28 4.89 -1.59
C ALA A 73 -47.16 4.01 -1.03
N LEU A 74 -46.80 4.16 0.25
CA LEU A 74 -45.81 3.32 0.91
C LEU A 74 -46.32 1.87 1.06
N THR A 75 -47.56 1.66 1.52
CA THR A 75 -48.20 0.35 1.61
C THR A 75 -48.22 -0.36 0.26
N SER A 76 -48.65 0.33 -0.80
CA SER A 76 -48.67 -0.23 -2.16
C SER A 76 -47.27 -0.63 -2.66
N ARG A 77 -46.22 0.10 -2.27
CA ARG A 77 -44.83 -0.23 -2.62
C ARG A 77 -44.30 -1.44 -1.85
N ILE A 78 -44.71 -1.63 -0.61
CA ILE A 78 -44.37 -2.79 0.20
C ILE A 78 -45.03 -4.04 -0.39
N GLU A 79 -46.31 -3.96 -0.73
CA GLU A 79 -47.05 -5.05 -1.40
C GLU A 79 -46.46 -5.40 -2.76
N GLN A 80 -46.11 -4.41 -3.59
CA GLN A 80 -45.45 -4.64 -4.88
C GLN A 80 -44.04 -5.25 -4.73
N ASP A 81 -43.29 -4.91 -3.68
CA ASP A 81 -41.98 -5.54 -3.40
C ASP A 81 -42.13 -6.99 -2.95
N ALA A 82 -43.15 -7.29 -2.13
CA ALA A 82 -43.44 -8.64 -1.65
C ALA A 82 -43.75 -9.62 -2.81
N VAL A 83 -44.38 -9.14 -3.87
CA VAL A 83 -44.71 -9.92 -5.09
C VAL A 83 -43.62 -9.79 -6.17
N GLY A 84 -42.58 -8.98 -5.93
CA GLY A 84 -41.44 -8.77 -6.85
C GLY A 84 -41.70 -7.84 -8.04
N GLU A 85 -42.85 -7.16 -8.07
CA GLU A 85 -43.20 -6.17 -9.10
C GLU A 85 -42.46 -4.82 -8.90
N TYR A 86 -42.04 -4.53 -7.67
CA TYR A 86 -41.26 -3.36 -7.32
C TYR A 86 -39.91 -3.76 -6.72
N THR A 87 -38.87 -3.00 -7.04
CA THR A 87 -37.56 -3.12 -6.39
C THR A 87 -37.05 -1.71 -6.08
N PRO A 88 -36.83 -1.36 -4.80
CA PRO A 88 -36.28 -0.06 -4.44
C PRO A 88 -34.90 0.13 -5.09
N ARG A 89 -34.71 1.25 -5.80
CA ARG A 89 -33.49 1.54 -6.59
C ARG A 89 -32.45 2.41 -5.86
N SER A 90 -32.52 2.50 -4.53
CA SER A 90 -31.45 3.12 -3.74
C SER A 90 -30.56 2.04 -3.14
N TYR A 91 -29.25 2.17 -3.33
CA TYR A 91 -28.26 1.30 -2.74
C TYR A 91 -27.39 2.15 -1.81
N SER A 92 -27.12 1.64 -0.61
CA SER A 92 -26.09 2.22 0.25
C SER A 92 -24.70 1.92 -0.30
N ASP A 93 -23.67 2.61 0.20
CA ASP A 93 -22.29 2.23 -0.13
C ASP A 93 -21.98 0.80 0.36
N GLU A 94 -22.59 0.35 1.47
CA GLU A 94 -22.54 -1.05 1.94
C GLU A 94 -23.08 -2.04 0.92
N ASP A 95 -24.22 -1.73 0.32
CA ASP A 95 -24.82 -2.59 -0.71
C ASP A 95 -23.88 -2.70 -1.94
N PHE A 96 -23.24 -1.59 -2.34
CA PHE A 96 -22.28 -1.58 -3.44
C PHE A 96 -21.01 -2.35 -3.11
N GLU A 97 -20.49 -2.21 -1.90
CA GLU A 97 -19.28 -2.87 -1.44
C GLU A 97 -19.48 -4.39 -1.29
N LEU A 98 -20.60 -4.83 -0.71
CA LEU A 98 -20.95 -6.25 -0.63
C LEU A 98 -21.18 -6.86 -2.03
N ALA A 99 -21.89 -6.15 -2.90
CA ALA A 99 -22.09 -6.60 -4.28
C ALA A 99 -20.77 -6.67 -5.05
N LEU A 100 -19.83 -5.76 -4.79
CA LEU A 100 -18.49 -5.79 -5.38
C LEU A 100 -17.71 -7.02 -4.89
N LEU A 101 -17.74 -7.35 -3.60
CA LEU A 101 -17.10 -8.56 -3.08
C LEU A 101 -17.65 -9.83 -3.74
N LEU A 102 -18.98 -9.96 -3.84
CA LEU A 102 -19.62 -11.09 -4.52
C LEU A 102 -19.21 -11.18 -6.00
N LEU A 103 -19.15 -10.04 -6.68
CA LEU A 103 -18.75 -9.97 -8.08
C LEU A 103 -17.28 -10.36 -8.29
N ARG A 104 -16.39 -10.00 -7.37
CA ARG A 104 -14.94 -10.19 -7.53
C ARG A 104 -14.41 -11.49 -6.97
N LEU A 105 -14.88 -11.93 -5.81
CA LEU A 105 -14.38 -13.13 -5.12
C LEU A 105 -15.17 -14.40 -5.44
N SER A 106 -16.39 -14.27 -5.96
CA SER A 106 -17.22 -15.41 -6.35
C SER A 106 -17.42 -15.43 -7.86
N SER A 107 -18.54 -14.91 -8.35
CA SER A 107 -18.84 -14.86 -9.78
C SER A 107 -20.00 -13.90 -10.05
N ILE A 108 -20.17 -13.55 -11.33
CA ILE A 108 -21.35 -12.80 -11.79
C ILE A 108 -22.63 -13.57 -11.45
N ALA A 109 -22.63 -14.90 -11.66
CA ALA A 109 -23.78 -15.75 -11.37
C ALA A 109 -24.15 -15.75 -9.88
N ALA A 110 -23.15 -15.74 -8.98
CA ALA A 110 -23.39 -15.63 -7.54
C ALA A 110 -24.02 -14.28 -7.19
N LEU A 111 -23.51 -13.18 -7.74
CA LEU A 111 -24.12 -11.86 -7.54
C LEU A 111 -25.54 -11.82 -8.11
N GLU A 112 -25.79 -12.35 -9.30
CA GLU A 112 -27.14 -12.37 -9.89
C GLU A 112 -28.13 -13.19 -9.07
N ALA A 113 -27.70 -14.35 -8.57
CA ALA A 113 -28.52 -15.20 -7.70
C ALA A 113 -28.83 -14.54 -6.35
N LEU A 114 -27.90 -13.76 -5.80
CA LEU A 114 -28.03 -13.13 -4.48
C LEU A 114 -28.52 -11.68 -4.52
N ALA A 115 -28.44 -11.00 -5.66
CA ALA A 115 -28.81 -9.60 -5.77
C ALA A 115 -30.30 -9.38 -5.47
N TYR A 116 -31.15 -10.26 -5.97
CA TYR A 116 -32.57 -10.21 -5.67
C TYR A 116 -32.86 -10.52 -4.18
N PRO A 117 -32.45 -11.66 -3.60
CA PRO A 117 -32.71 -11.94 -2.18
C PRO A 117 -32.16 -10.91 -1.18
N LEU A 118 -31.00 -10.29 -1.46
CA LEU A 118 -30.30 -9.40 -0.52
C LEU A 118 -30.52 -7.90 -0.80
N GLY A 119 -31.19 -7.54 -1.89
CA GLY A 119 -31.37 -6.12 -2.23
C GLY A 119 -30.10 -5.43 -2.70
N LEU A 120 -29.25 -6.14 -3.43
CA LEU A 120 -27.97 -5.63 -3.92
C LEU A 120 -28.09 -5.06 -5.35
N PRO A 121 -27.17 -4.15 -5.74
CA PRO A 121 -27.12 -3.63 -7.10
C PRO A 121 -26.78 -4.70 -8.13
N SER A 122 -27.24 -4.49 -9.36
CA SER A 122 -26.91 -5.36 -10.49
C SER A 122 -25.42 -5.27 -10.84
N PRO A 123 -24.83 -6.32 -11.47
CA PRO A 123 -23.43 -6.31 -11.89
C PRO A 123 -23.05 -5.08 -12.72
N SER A 124 -23.95 -4.62 -13.59
CA SER A 124 -23.74 -3.42 -14.43
C SER A 124 -23.67 -2.13 -13.62
N HIS A 125 -24.49 -2.00 -12.57
CA HIS A 125 -24.43 -0.83 -11.68
C HIS A 125 -23.17 -0.83 -10.82
N VAL A 126 -22.77 -2.01 -10.31
CA VAL A 126 -21.52 -2.17 -9.54
C VAL A 126 -20.30 -1.80 -10.40
N ARG A 127 -20.18 -2.39 -11.61
CA ARG A 127 -19.06 -2.09 -12.52
C ARG A 127 -18.95 -0.60 -12.84
N ARG A 128 -20.08 0.07 -13.07
CA ARG A 128 -20.10 1.51 -13.35
C ARG A 128 -19.64 2.33 -12.15
N ARG A 129 -20.03 1.96 -10.93
CA ARG A 129 -19.65 2.65 -9.69
C ARG A 129 -18.14 2.58 -9.45
N PHE A 130 -17.52 1.43 -9.73
CA PHE A 130 -16.10 1.15 -9.46
C PHE A 130 -15.19 1.17 -10.70
N ALA A 131 -15.66 1.73 -11.82
CA ALA A 131 -14.90 1.79 -13.07
C ALA A 131 -13.60 2.62 -12.96
N HIS A 132 -13.51 3.51 -11.96
CA HIS A 132 -12.34 4.34 -11.70
C HIS A 132 -11.16 3.56 -11.07
N LEU A 133 -11.36 2.32 -10.64
CA LEU A 133 -10.34 1.45 -10.05
C LEU A 133 -9.79 0.45 -11.09
N GLN A 134 -9.53 0.91 -12.31
CA GLN A 134 -8.98 0.08 -13.39
C GLN A 134 -7.54 0.48 -13.72
N LEU A 135 -6.68 -0.53 -13.80
CA LEU A 135 -5.27 -0.39 -14.13
C LEU A 135 -5.06 -0.46 -15.64
N ILE A 136 -4.14 0.37 -16.11
CA ILE A 136 -3.69 0.44 -17.49
C ILE A 136 -2.31 -0.23 -17.58
N PRO A 137 -2.15 -1.32 -18.34
CA PRO A 137 -0.86 -1.95 -18.53
C PRO A 137 0.02 -1.17 -19.52
N SER A 138 1.31 -1.09 -19.23
CA SER A 138 2.33 -0.58 -20.14
C SER A 138 2.89 -1.73 -20.99
N ALA A 139 2.27 -1.96 -22.16
CA ALA A 139 2.59 -3.10 -23.02
C ALA A 139 3.98 -3.04 -23.69
N ALA A 140 4.54 -1.85 -23.91
CA ALA A 140 5.83 -1.66 -24.59
C ALA A 140 6.77 -0.73 -23.80
N ALA A 141 6.58 0.58 -23.92
CA ALA A 141 7.26 1.59 -23.12
C ALA A 141 6.35 2.06 -21.98
N THR A 142 6.93 2.50 -20.87
CA THR A 142 6.16 3.13 -19.79
C THR A 142 5.89 4.58 -20.16
N GLU A 143 4.62 4.92 -20.34
CA GLU A 143 4.18 6.29 -20.57
C GLU A 143 3.76 6.95 -19.25
N ASP A 144 4.14 8.22 -19.06
CA ASP A 144 3.80 8.96 -17.83
C ASP A 144 2.29 9.07 -17.62
N VAL A 145 1.52 9.09 -18.72
CA VAL A 145 0.07 9.17 -18.68
C VAL A 145 -0.56 7.91 -18.09
N GLU A 146 0.03 6.74 -18.33
CA GLU A 146 -0.43 5.46 -17.79
C GLU A 146 -0.12 5.40 -16.29
N LEU A 147 1.08 5.84 -15.89
CA LEU A 147 1.49 5.95 -14.50
C LEU A 147 0.57 6.88 -13.71
N LEU A 148 0.34 8.10 -14.20
CA LEU A 148 -0.53 9.08 -13.53
C LEU A 148 -1.97 8.58 -13.40
N ALA A 149 -2.52 7.97 -14.46
CA ALA A 149 -3.86 7.38 -14.41
C ALA A 149 -3.95 6.24 -13.39
N ASN A 150 -2.93 5.38 -13.32
CA ASN A 150 -2.90 4.27 -12.35
C ASN A 150 -2.70 4.78 -10.91
N LEU A 151 -1.91 5.83 -10.70
CA LEU A 151 -1.74 6.48 -9.39
C LEU A 151 -3.06 7.07 -8.91
N ASP A 152 -3.79 7.80 -9.77
CA ASP A 152 -5.14 8.31 -9.45
C ASP A 152 -6.11 7.17 -9.13
N ALA A 153 -6.08 6.08 -9.91
CA ALA A 153 -6.94 4.92 -9.71
C ALA A 153 -6.65 4.18 -8.41
N THR A 154 -5.38 4.04 -8.02
CA THR A 154 -4.99 3.18 -6.89
C THR A 154 -4.85 3.94 -5.57
N LEU A 155 -4.26 5.13 -5.60
CA LEU A 155 -3.96 5.96 -4.44
C LEU A 155 -4.96 7.09 -4.26
N GLY A 156 -5.53 7.62 -5.34
CA GLY A 156 -6.49 8.72 -5.28
C GLY A 156 -7.75 8.38 -4.47
N GLU A 157 -8.21 7.12 -4.53
CA GLU A 157 -9.34 6.65 -3.70
C GLU A 157 -8.92 6.44 -2.24
N ALA A 158 -7.71 5.92 -2.00
CA ALA A 158 -7.19 5.71 -0.65
C ALA A 158 -7.14 7.03 0.14
N LEU A 159 -6.61 8.10 -0.49
CA LEU A 159 -6.54 9.43 0.13
C LEU A 159 -7.92 10.07 0.39
N ARG A 160 -8.99 9.59 -0.25
CA ARG A 160 -10.36 10.09 -0.04
C ARG A 160 -11.07 9.45 1.15
N ASP A 161 -10.78 8.18 1.46
CA ASP A 161 -11.64 7.39 2.35
C ASP A 161 -11.21 7.31 3.81
N SER A 162 -9.90 7.29 4.13
CA SER A 162 -9.38 7.45 5.51
C SER A 162 -7.85 7.28 5.58
N PRO A 163 -7.11 8.19 6.23
CA PRO A 163 -5.64 8.15 6.30
C PRO A 163 -5.06 7.11 7.27
N GLN A 164 -5.90 6.38 8.03
CA GLN A 164 -5.42 5.70 9.24
C GLN A 164 -4.93 4.27 9.05
N LEU A 165 -5.25 3.54 7.98
CA LEU A 165 -4.65 2.22 7.68
C LEU A 165 -4.80 1.90 6.19
N HIS A 166 -3.76 2.18 5.40
CA HIS A 166 -3.63 1.69 4.02
C HIS A 166 -2.65 0.52 3.98
N TYR A 167 -3.18 -0.67 4.21
CA TYR A 167 -2.50 -1.97 4.32
C TYR A 167 -2.69 -2.86 3.06
N VAL A 168 -3.33 -2.36 2.00
CA VAL A 168 -3.45 -3.03 0.68
C VAL A 168 -2.33 -2.58 -0.26
N GLY A 169 -1.70 -3.52 -0.97
CA GLY A 169 -0.75 -3.21 -2.04
C GLY A 169 -1.41 -2.40 -3.18
N ARG A 170 -0.75 -1.31 -3.60
CA ARG A 170 -1.28 -0.38 -4.63
C ARG A 170 -0.38 -0.39 -5.87
N PRO A 171 -0.60 -1.32 -6.81
CA PRO A 171 0.22 -1.39 -8.01
C PRO A 171 -0.13 -0.20 -8.92
N PHE A 172 0.88 0.57 -9.33
CA PHE A 172 0.68 1.70 -10.25
C PHE A 172 1.46 1.52 -11.58
N LEU A 173 2.34 0.54 -11.64
CA LEU A 173 3.05 0.14 -12.86
C LEU A 173 2.85 -1.37 -13.09
N LEU A 174 2.30 -1.70 -14.25
CA LEU A 174 2.20 -3.08 -14.74
C LEU A 174 2.91 -3.12 -16.09
N SER A 175 4.00 -3.85 -16.17
CA SER A 175 4.75 -3.95 -17.41
C SER A 175 5.47 -5.28 -17.52
N PRO A 176 5.54 -5.89 -18.73
CA PRO A 176 6.38 -7.04 -18.93
C PRO A 176 7.83 -6.65 -18.68
N THR A 177 8.47 -7.35 -17.76
CA THR A 177 9.92 -7.32 -17.56
C THR A 177 10.53 -8.53 -18.27
N SER A 178 11.74 -8.38 -18.79
CA SER A 178 12.51 -9.51 -19.30
C SER A 178 13.73 -9.69 -18.43
N SER A 179 13.98 -10.94 -18.02
CA SER A 179 15.15 -11.33 -17.26
C SER A 179 16.45 -11.38 -18.10
N LYS A 180 16.37 -11.05 -19.40
CA LYS A 180 17.53 -11.01 -20.29
C LYS A 180 18.46 -9.85 -19.92
N HIS A 181 19.76 -10.15 -19.89
CA HIS A 181 20.82 -9.23 -19.46
C HIS A 181 20.84 -7.91 -20.23
N ASP A 182 20.49 -7.94 -21.52
CA ASP A 182 20.55 -6.79 -22.45
C ASP A 182 19.48 -5.70 -22.18
N LEU A 183 18.56 -5.95 -21.24
CA LEU A 183 17.46 -5.03 -20.90
C LEU A 183 17.61 -4.41 -19.51
N HIS A 184 18.73 -4.65 -18.83
CA HIS A 184 18.99 -4.11 -17.50
C HIS A 184 18.92 -2.57 -17.45
N GLN A 185 19.52 -1.90 -18.43
CA GLN A 185 19.48 -0.44 -18.54
C GLN A 185 18.05 0.07 -18.71
N ARG A 186 17.22 -0.62 -19.51
CA ARG A 186 15.80 -0.26 -19.69
C ARG A 186 15.00 -0.43 -18.41
N ASN A 187 15.32 -1.44 -17.59
CA ASN A 187 14.69 -1.62 -16.29
C ASN A 187 15.06 -0.48 -15.33
N ILE A 188 16.33 -0.06 -15.29
CA ILE A 188 16.77 1.11 -14.51
C ILE A 188 16.02 2.37 -14.97
N GLU A 189 16.00 2.64 -16.27
CA GLU A 189 15.32 3.81 -16.87
C GLU A 189 13.82 3.82 -16.56
N ARG A 190 13.16 2.67 -16.72
CA ARG A 190 11.74 2.51 -16.40
C ARG A 190 11.48 2.77 -14.91
N THR A 191 12.28 2.17 -14.02
CA THR A 191 12.14 2.36 -12.58
C THR A 191 12.36 3.83 -12.22
N MET A 192 13.44 4.46 -12.69
CA MET A 192 13.70 5.89 -12.47
C MET A 192 12.54 6.79 -12.90
N ARG A 193 12.04 6.61 -14.13
CA ARG A 193 10.90 7.39 -14.65
C ARG A 193 9.66 7.21 -13.79
N SER A 194 9.36 5.97 -13.41
CA SER A 194 8.21 5.63 -12.57
C SER A 194 8.29 6.27 -11.18
N LEU A 195 9.49 6.33 -10.61
CA LEU A 195 9.73 6.98 -9.32
C LEU A 195 9.53 8.49 -9.39
N VAL A 196 10.04 9.15 -10.44
CA VAL A 196 9.85 10.60 -10.61
C VAL A 196 8.37 10.94 -10.71
N VAL A 197 7.62 10.21 -11.53
CA VAL A 197 6.18 10.42 -11.71
C VAL A 197 5.42 10.15 -10.41
N ALA A 198 5.71 9.04 -9.73
CA ALA A 198 5.04 8.69 -8.48
C ALA A 198 5.38 9.68 -7.35
N GLN A 199 6.64 10.09 -7.22
CA GLN A 199 7.09 11.07 -6.24
C GLN A 199 6.43 12.44 -6.48
N TRP A 200 6.33 12.88 -7.74
CA TRP A 200 5.60 14.09 -8.11
C TRP A 200 4.12 13.99 -7.72
N TRP A 201 3.45 12.89 -8.07
CA TRP A 201 2.04 12.70 -7.74
C TRP A 201 1.79 12.72 -6.22
N LEU A 202 2.59 11.97 -5.45
CA LEU A 202 2.44 11.90 -3.99
C LEU A 202 2.63 13.27 -3.32
N THR A 203 3.59 14.07 -3.79
CA THR A 203 3.85 15.41 -3.24
C THR A 203 2.76 16.42 -3.55
N HIS A 204 2.11 16.32 -4.71
CA HIS A 204 1.07 17.25 -5.14
C HIS A 204 -0.34 16.87 -4.66
N HIS A 205 -0.56 15.59 -4.34
CA HIS A 205 -1.88 15.07 -3.96
C HIS A 205 -1.99 14.70 -2.47
N GLY A 206 -0.95 14.96 -1.67
CA GLY A 206 -0.97 14.67 -0.23
C GLY A 206 -0.75 13.19 0.11
N GLY A 207 -0.14 12.43 -0.81
CA GLY A 207 0.20 11.02 -0.62
C GLY A 207 1.53 10.76 0.10
N GLY A 208 2.30 11.82 0.41
CA GLY A 208 3.57 11.71 1.13
C GLY A 208 4.79 11.66 0.21
N ARG A 209 5.79 10.85 0.57
CA ARG A 209 7.08 10.73 -0.15
C ARG A 209 7.53 9.29 -0.19
N ILE A 210 8.13 8.89 -1.31
CA ILE A 210 8.82 7.62 -1.45
C ILE A 210 10.17 7.75 -0.74
N VAL A 211 10.40 6.91 0.25
CA VAL A 211 11.64 6.91 1.04
C VAL A 211 12.52 5.73 0.68
N SER A 212 11.92 4.55 0.51
CA SER A 212 12.63 3.32 0.18
C SER A 212 12.00 2.58 -0.99
N LEU A 213 12.81 1.74 -1.63
CA LEU A 213 12.39 0.77 -2.63
C LEU A 213 12.81 -0.63 -2.22
N ALA A 214 11.83 -1.44 -1.83
CA ALA A 214 12.05 -2.84 -1.53
C ALA A 214 11.92 -3.70 -2.78
N ARG A 215 12.70 -4.78 -2.81
CA ARG A 215 12.66 -5.85 -3.80
C ARG A 215 12.42 -7.19 -3.10
N ASP A 216 11.76 -8.09 -3.81
CA ASP A 216 11.84 -9.54 -3.54
C ASP A 216 13.21 -10.03 -4.02
N GLY A 217 13.93 -10.85 -3.25
CA GLY A 217 14.81 -11.99 -3.62
C GLY A 217 15.63 -12.09 -4.93
N GLU A 218 15.16 -11.64 -6.09
CA GLU A 218 15.79 -11.85 -7.41
C GLU A 218 17.14 -11.10 -7.64
N PRO A 219 18.25 -11.75 -8.05
CA PRO A 219 19.54 -11.07 -8.25
C PRO A 219 19.55 -9.87 -9.22
N GLN A 220 18.68 -9.86 -10.25
CA GLN A 220 18.62 -8.77 -11.22
C GLN A 220 18.00 -7.50 -10.63
N GLY A 221 16.95 -7.64 -9.80
CA GLY A 221 16.34 -6.53 -9.06
C GLY A 221 17.35 -5.80 -8.18
N ARG A 222 18.28 -6.53 -7.53
CA ARG A 222 19.34 -5.94 -6.72
C ARG A 222 20.23 -4.99 -7.53
N ARG A 223 20.70 -5.41 -8.70
CA ARG A 223 21.55 -4.56 -9.57
C ARG A 223 20.78 -3.30 -10.00
N THR A 224 19.49 -3.46 -10.30
CA THR A 224 18.66 -2.35 -10.79
C THR A 224 18.51 -1.31 -9.69
N LEU A 225 18.13 -1.74 -8.48
CA LEU A 225 17.98 -0.83 -7.36
C LEU A 225 19.30 -0.25 -6.85
N GLN A 226 20.41 -1.00 -6.90
CA GLN A 226 21.73 -0.42 -6.64
C GLN A 226 22.04 0.71 -7.64
N GLY A 227 21.76 0.52 -8.93
CA GLY A 227 21.94 1.57 -9.94
C GLY A 227 21.00 2.77 -9.75
N VAL A 228 19.76 2.54 -9.32
CA VAL A 228 18.76 3.61 -9.06
C VAL A 228 19.08 4.38 -7.79
N CYS A 229 19.49 3.68 -6.74
CA CYS A 229 19.64 4.21 -5.38
C CYS A 229 21.10 4.49 -4.98
N SER A 230 22.01 4.58 -5.94
CA SER A 230 23.40 4.97 -5.70
C SER A 230 23.81 6.09 -6.64
N GLY A 231 24.26 7.21 -6.09
CA GLY A 231 24.79 8.31 -6.91
C GLY A 231 24.83 9.67 -6.21
N GLU A 232 24.09 9.84 -5.11
CA GLU A 232 24.02 11.08 -4.33
C GLU A 232 24.35 10.84 -2.86
N ASP A 233 24.72 11.90 -2.14
CA ASP A 233 24.88 11.87 -0.69
C ASP A 233 23.53 12.13 -0.01
N LEU A 234 23.07 11.17 0.78
CA LEU A 234 21.79 11.16 1.48
C LEU A 234 21.60 12.40 2.35
N ARG A 235 22.66 12.94 2.96
CA ARG A 235 22.56 14.13 3.84
C ARG A 235 22.24 15.38 3.02
N SER A 236 22.76 15.45 1.79
CA SER A 236 22.51 16.56 0.87
C SER A 236 21.19 16.45 0.11
N SER A 237 20.68 15.22 -0.11
CA SER A 237 19.44 14.97 -0.86
C SER A 237 18.17 14.99 0.00
N LEU A 238 18.31 15.04 1.34
CA LEU A 238 17.21 15.05 2.29
C LEU A 238 16.91 16.45 2.85
N PRO A 239 15.67 16.72 3.31
CA PRO A 239 15.38 17.92 4.09
C PRO A 239 16.26 18.01 5.34
N PHE A 240 16.69 19.22 5.71
CA PHE A 240 17.62 19.46 6.81
C PHE A 240 17.24 18.75 8.12
N GLN A 241 15.96 18.76 8.48
CA GLN A 241 15.46 18.11 9.71
C GLN A 241 15.66 16.59 9.68
N VAL A 242 15.44 15.95 8.53
CA VAL A 242 15.64 14.50 8.35
C VAL A 242 17.13 14.17 8.34
N ALA A 243 17.92 14.95 7.60
CA ALA A 243 19.37 14.76 7.51
C ALA A 243 20.03 14.84 8.90
N ARG A 244 19.56 15.76 9.76
CA ARG A 244 20.05 15.93 11.13
C ARG A 244 19.81 14.71 12.03
N GLU A 245 18.68 14.00 11.86
CA GLU A 245 18.41 12.76 12.61
C GLU A 245 19.38 11.64 12.22
N LEU A 246 19.84 11.62 10.97
CA LEU A 246 20.78 10.64 10.43
C LEU A 246 22.25 11.07 10.53
N GLU A 247 22.52 12.30 10.92
CA GLU A 247 23.88 12.83 11.00
C GLU A 247 24.66 12.16 12.14
N GLY A 248 25.91 11.80 11.89
CA GLY A 248 26.80 11.26 12.92
C GLY A 248 26.50 9.81 13.33
N LEU A 249 25.74 9.06 12.53
CA LEU A 249 25.60 7.62 12.71
C LEU A 249 26.89 6.95 12.22
N THR A 250 27.68 6.45 13.17
CA THR A 250 28.99 5.85 12.91
C THR A 250 28.90 4.66 11.95
N LEU A 251 29.78 4.59 10.94
CA LEU A 251 29.76 3.55 9.88
C LEU A 251 28.45 3.45 9.08
N PHE A 252 27.57 4.44 9.13
CA PHE A 252 26.32 4.42 8.37
C PHE A 252 26.58 4.65 6.88
N GLU A 253 25.81 3.98 6.02
CA GLU A 253 25.90 4.16 4.57
C GLU A 253 25.05 5.37 4.15
N TYR A 254 25.68 6.36 3.52
CA TYR A 254 25.03 7.61 3.11
C TYR A 254 24.81 7.71 1.58
N SER A 255 25.07 6.68 0.78
CA SER A 255 24.77 6.72 -0.67
C SER A 255 23.29 6.52 -1.00
N CYS A 256 22.68 7.44 -1.75
CA CYS A 256 21.27 7.34 -2.11
C CYS A 256 21.04 7.60 -3.61
N GLY A 257 19.81 7.36 -4.04
CA GLY A 257 19.32 7.78 -5.34
C GLY A 257 18.71 9.18 -5.31
N PRO A 258 18.09 9.60 -6.41
CA PRO A 258 17.42 10.89 -6.51
C PRO A 258 16.45 11.12 -5.35
N ASN A 259 16.42 12.34 -4.82
CA ASN A 259 15.56 12.72 -3.71
C ASN A 259 15.79 11.89 -2.43
N GLY A 260 17.00 11.37 -2.20
CA GLY A 260 17.30 10.65 -0.96
C GLY A 260 16.65 9.27 -0.86
N ILE A 261 16.17 8.71 -1.98
CA ILE A 261 15.56 7.37 -2.00
C ILE A 261 16.66 6.33 -1.75
N VAL A 262 16.41 5.42 -0.81
CA VAL A 262 17.30 4.30 -0.49
C VAL A 262 16.72 2.98 -1.00
N PHE A 263 17.58 2.00 -1.24
CA PHE A 263 17.12 0.66 -1.57
C PHE A 263 16.97 -0.20 -0.31
N SER A 264 16.03 -1.12 -0.35
CA SER A 264 15.75 -2.11 0.68
C SER A 264 15.63 -3.51 0.05
N CYS A 265 15.62 -4.54 0.87
CA CYS A 265 15.29 -5.90 0.49
C CYS A 265 14.21 -6.42 1.42
N ASP A 266 13.29 -7.21 0.88
CA ASP A 266 12.30 -7.88 1.71
C ASP A 266 12.98 -8.76 2.77
N TRP A 267 12.70 -8.46 4.03
CA TRP A 267 13.29 -9.12 5.19
C TRP A 267 12.92 -10.61 5.28
N ARG A 268 11.75 -11.03 4.77
CA ARG A 268 11.37 -12.45 4.73
C ARG A 268 12.23 -13.22 3.75
N HIS A 269 12.58 -12.60 2.62
CA HIS A 269 13.52 -13.19 1.68
C HIS A 269 14.94 -13.25 2.24
N VAL A 270 15.33 -12.29 3.09
CA VAL A 270 16.57 -12.40 3.86
C VAL A 270 16.51 -13.61 4.80
N PHE A 271 15.42 -13.81 5.55
CA PHE A 271 15.30 -14.93 6.50
C PHE A 271 15.29 -16.30 5.80
N LYS A 272 14.68 -16.42 4.60
CA LYS A 272 14.82 -17.62 3.75
C LYS A 272 16.28 -17.92 3.40
N ARG A 273 17.05 -16.87 3.11
CA ARG A 273 18.49 -17.01 2.83
C ARG A 273 19.31 -17.28 4.08
N ASP A 274 18.93 -16.76 5.24
CA ASP A 274 19.54 -17.10 6.53
C ASP A 274 19.40 -18.61 6.81
N GLN A 275 18.21 -19.20 6.56
CA GLN A 275 18.04 -20.65 6.64
C GLN A 275 18.97 -21.39 5.66
N THR A 276 19.01 -20.95 4.40
CA THR A 276 19.90 -21.55 3.39
C THR A 276 21.38 -21.43 3.80
N TRP A 277 21.76 -20.31 4.43
CA TRP A 277 23.10 -20.05 4.94
C TRP A 277 23.48 -21.03 6.06
N VAL A 278 22.57 -21.28 7.01
CA VAL A 278 22.77 -22.27 8.09
C VAL A 278 22.92 -23.69 7.54
N GLY A 279 22.15 -24.04 6.50
CA GLY A 279 22.17 -25.37 5.89
C GLY A 279 23.31 -25.62 4.89
N ARG A 280 24.17 -24.64 4.61
CA ARG A 280 25.18 -24.77 3.55
C ARG A 280 26.26 -25.81 3.87
N THR A 281 26.63 -26.61 2.87
CA THR A 281 27.64 -27.67 3.01
C THR A 281 29.04 -27.17 3.36
N ASN A 282 29.37 -25.92 2.99
CA ASN A 282 30.65 -25.30 3.30
C ASN A 282 30.79 -24.86 4.77
N GLY A 283 29.74 -25.00 5.59
CA GLY A 283 29.72 -24.59 6.99
C GLY A 283 29.80 -23.08 7.19
N ILE A 284 29.72 -22.61 8.43
CA ILE A 284 29.87 -21.19 8.82
C ILE A 284 31.24 -21.03 9.48
N ARG A 285 32.08 -20.11 8.99
CA ARG A 285 33.40 -19.86 9.56
C ARG A 285 33.47 -18.50 10.24
N LEU A 286 34.05 -18.48 11.44
CA LEU A 286 34.38 -17.27 12.18
C LEU A 286 35.64 -17.52 12.99
N GLY A 287 36.67 -16.70 12.79
CA GLY A 287 38.00 -16.91 13.34
C GLY A 287 38.61 -18.25 12.90
N PRO A 288 39.20 -19.03 13.82
CA PRO A 288 39.78 -20.34 13.52
C PRO A 288 38.74 -21.47 13.48
N VAL A 289 37.47 -21.20 13.81
CA VAL A 289 36.44 -22.23 13.96
C VAL A 289 35.47 -22.24 12.78
N THR A 290 35.06 -23.45 12.39
CA THR A 290 33.98 -23.68 11.42
C THR A 290 32.96 -24.62 12.05
N ILE A 291 31.68 -24.35 11.83
CA ILE A 291 30.56 -25.19 12.22
C ILE A 291 29.80 -25.65 10.97
N PHE A 292 29.54 -26.95 10.83
CA PHE A 292 28.79 -27.51 9.70
C PHE A 292 27.38 -27.92 10.16
N PRO A 293 26.46 -28.17 9.22
CA PRO A 293 25.10 -28.59 9.55
C PRO A 293 25.00 -29.79 10.52
N PRO A 294 25.87 -30.83 10.44
CA PRO A 294 25.85 -31.93 11.42
C PRO A 294 26.14 -31.49 12.86
N GLU A 295 27.05 -30.54 13.08
CA GLU A 295 27.30 -30.02 14.43
C GLU A 295 26.14 -29.15 14.92
N ILE A 296 25.52 -28.36 14.04
CA ILE A 296 24.33 -27.57 14.39
C ILE A 296 23.20 -28.52 14.81
N ARG A 297 22.93 -29.56 14.01
CA ARG A 297 21.97 -30.62 14.35
C ARG A 297 22.24 -31.21 15.73
N ARG A 298 23.50 -31.57 15.99
CA ARG A 298 23.90 -32.14 17.29
C ARG A 298 23.60 -31.17 18.44
N PHE A 299 23.96 -29.90 18.31
CA PHE A 299 23.76 -28.93 19.38
C PHE A 299 22.29 -28.56 19.62
N VAL A 300 21.48 -28.52 18.55
CA VAL A 300 20.02 -28.35 18.68
C VAL A 300 19.43 -29.55 19.41
N ALA A 301 19.80 -30.78 19.02
CA ALA A 301 19.34 -32.00 19.69
C ALA A 301 19.78 -32.10 21.16
N GLU A 302 20.96 -31.56 21.51
CA GLU A 302 21.44 -31.51 22.89
C GLU A 302 20.72 -30.46 23.75
N HIS A 303 20.05 -29.48 23.14
CA HIS A 303 19.36 -28.39 23.86
C HIS A 303 17.85 -28.62 23.98
N PHE A 304 17.25 -29.25 22.98
CA PHE A 304 15.82 -29.54 22.89
C PHE A 304 15.59 -31.05 22.94
N ASP A 305 15.57 -31.61 24.16
CA ASP A 305 15.41 -33.05 24.40
C ASP A 305 14.02 -33.57 23.95
N GLU A 306 13.05 -32.67 23.76
CA GLU A 306 11.68 -32.94 23.33
C GLU A 306 11.50 -33.13 21.82
N LEU A 307 12.46 -32.72 20.99
CA LEU A 307 12.35 -32.82 19.53
C LEU A 307 12.72 -34.23 19.05
N SER A 308 11.83 -34.86 18.29
CA SER A 308 12.12 -36.14 17.63
C SER A 308 13.17 -35.98 16.52
N ASN A 309 13.87 -37.07 16.17
CA ASN A 309 14.82 -37.05 15.05
C ASN A 309 14.17 -36.63 13.73
N SER A 310 12.91 -37.03 13.49
CA SER A 310 12.16 -36.59 12.31
C SER A 310 11.86 -35.09 12.32
N GLU A 311 11.56 -34.50 13.48
CA GLU A 311 11.34 -33.06 13.59
C GLU A 311 12.63 -32.27 13.44
N LEU A 312 13.76 -32.79 13.94
CA LEU A 312 15.07 -32.17 13.74
C LEU A 312 15.48 -32.20 12.27
N ASP A 313 15.27 -33.34 11.60
CA ASP A 313 15.60 -33.50 10.18
C ASP A 313 14.67 -32.65 9.31
N ASP A 314 13.39 -32.54 9.68
CA ASP A 314 12.44 -31.60 9.06
C ASP A 314 12.97 -30.18 9.26
N VAL A 315 13.13 -29.68 10.49
CA VAL A 315 13.52 -28.28 10.77
C VAL A 315 14.86 -27.87 10.13
N LEU A 316 15.82 -28.81 10.02
CA LEU A 316 17.12 -28.57 9.38
C LEU A 316 17.11 -28.82 7.87
N TYR A 317 15.99 -29.29 7.31
CA TYR A 317 15.80 -29.44 5.87
C TYR A 317 15.75 -28.08 5.19
N THR A 318 16.66 -27.87 4.24
CA THR A 318 16.76 -26.64 3.44
C THR A 318 16.36 -26.86 1.98
N GLY A 319 15.76 -28.01 1.65
CA GLY A 319 15.45 -28.37 0.26
C GLY A 319 14.20 -27.70 -0.31
N ASP A 320 13.33 -27.11 0.51
CA ASP A 320 12.23 -26.26 0.06
C ASP A 320 12.44 -24.79 0.46
N ALA A 321 13.22 -24.09 -0.37
CA ALA A 321 13.57 -22.68 -0.18
C ALA A 321 12.36 -21.72 -0.22
N MET A 322 11.15 -22.21 -0.54
CA MET A 322 9.93 -21.41 -0.64
C MET A 322 9.06 -21.46 0.64
N ASN A 323 9.39 -22.31 1.61
CA ASN A 323 8.61 -22.49 2.84
C ASN A 323 9.05 -21.54 3.97
N VAL A 324 8.46 -20.34 4.02
CA VAL A 324 8.77 -19.31 5.04
C VAL A 324 8.50 -19.79 6.49
N PRO A 325 7.37 -20.49 6.78
CA PRO A 325 7.14 -21.02 8.13
C PRO A 325 8.25 -21.96 8.60
N HIS A 326 8.77 -22.78 7.67
CA HIS A 326 9.85 -23.71 7.96
C HIS A 326 11.18 -22.98 8.26
N ALA A 327 11.52 -21.98 7.44
CA ALA A 327 12.68 -21.10 7.68
C ALA A 327 12.61 -20.43 9.04
N THR A 328 11.45 -19.86 9.35
CA THR A 328 11.20 -19.17 10.61
C THR A 328 11.36 -20.09 11.82
N ARG A 329 10.86 -21.33 11.74
CA ARG A 329 10.97 -22.31 12.84
C ARG A 329 12.43 -22.67 13.15
N LEU A 330 13.27 -22.87 12.13
CA LEU A 330 14.70 -23.13 12.33
C LEU A 330 15.37 -21.95 13.03
N LEU A 331 15.17 -20.75 12.51
CA LEU A 331 15.79 -19.55 13.04
C LEU A 331 15.33 -19.27 14.48
N ASP A 332 14.05 -19.53 14.79
CA ASP A 332 13.49 -19.39 16.14
C ASP A 332 14.16 -20.36 17.13
N LEU A 333 14.27 -21.65 16.79
CA LEU A 333 15.01 -22.62 17.62
C LEU A 333 16.47 -22.19 17.84
N LEU A 334 17.13 -21.73 16.77
CA LEU A 334 18.51 -21.25 16.88
C LEU A 334 18.62 -20.00 17.76
N SER A 335 17.65 -19.09 17.71
CA SER A 335 17.64 -17.87 18.52
C SER A 335 17.62 -18.14 20.03
N GLN A 336 17.06 -19.28 20.44
CA GLN A 336 17.01 -19.70 21.83
C GLN A 336 18.36 -20.26 22.33
N LEU A 337 19.31 -20.52 21.43
CA LEU A 337 20.66 -21.01 21.75
C LEU A 337 21.66 -19.89 22.12
N THR A 338 21.18 -18.68 22.41
CA THR A 338 22.00 -17.54 22.85
C THR A 338 22.80 -17.83 24.13
N ALA A 339 22.29 -18.74 24.97
CA ALA A 339 22.94 -19.22 26.18
C ALA A 339 22.87 -20.76 26.24
N LEU A 340 23.74 -21.44 25.49
CA LEU A 340 23.84 -22.89 25.56
C LEU A 340 24.22 -23.34 26.98
N PRO A 341 23.44 -24.21 27.64
CA PRO A 341 23.77 -24.74 28.96
C PRO A 341 25.11 -25.50 28.89
N PRO A 342 25.85 -25.62 30.00
CA PRO A 342 26.99 -26.53 30.07
C PRO A 342 26.58 -27.90 29.53
N PRO A 343 27.46 -28.65 28.84
CA PRO A 343 27.10 -29.97 28.32
C PRO A 343 26.48 -30.80 29.46
N HIS A 344 25.34 -31.44 29.18
CA HIS A 344 24.59 -32.22 30.18
C HIS A 344 25.54 -33.06 31.03
N SER A 345 25.36 -33.00 32.35
CA SER A 345 26.17 -33.66 33.38
C SER A 345 26.27 -35.18 33.24
N ALA A 346 25.52 -35.79 32.31
CA ALA A 346 25.63 -37.18 31.92
C ALA A 346 26.87 -37.49 31.05
N ARG A 347 27.61 -36.48 30.56
CA ARG A 347 28.85 -36.68 29.79
C ARG A 347 30.09 -36.46 30.68
N PRO A 348 30.92 -37.49 30.93
CA PRO A 348 31.98 -37.45 31.95
C PRO A 348 33.25 -36.67 31.57
N LEU A 349 33.30 -35.99 30.42
CA LEU A 349 34.50 -35.30 29.93
C LEU A 349 34.20 -33.84 29.57
N PRO A 350 35.07 -32.88 29.98
CA PRO A 350 34.94 -31.49 29.56
C PRO A 350 35.03 -31.40 28.03
N PRO A 351 34.19 -30.57 27.39
CA PRO A 351 34.16 -30.44 25.94
C PRO A 351 35.53 -30.02 25.42
N THR A 352 35.98 -30.59 24.30
CA THR A 352 37.27 -30.23 23.69
C THR A 352 37.32 -28.72 23.37
N PRO A 353 38.51 -28.11 23.27
CA PRO A 353 38.64 -26.70 22.89
C PRO A 353 37.87 -26.37 21.60
N GLN A 354 37.90 -27.28 20.62
CA GLN A 354 37.17 -27.16 19.36
C GLN A 354 35.65 -27.13 19.59
N VAL A 355 35.09 -28.05 20.38
CA VAL A 355 33.65 -28.06 20.68
C VAL A 355 33.23 -26.80 21.42
N ARG A 356 34.06 -26.27 22.33
CA ARG A 356 33.79 -24.99 23.00
C ARG A 356 33.70 -23.82 22.02
N GLN A 357 34.66 -23.71 21.09
CA GLN A 357 34.65 -22.68 20.06
C GLN A 357 33.46 -22.83 19.10
N GLN A 358 33.08 -24.06 18.73
CA GLN A 358 31.90 -24.31 17.90
C GLN A 358 30.61 -23.87 18.61
N ARG A 359 30.49 -24.10 19.92
CA ARG A 359 29.35 -23.62 20.71
C ARG A 359 29.33 -22.09 20.84
N GLN A 360 30.48 -21.45 20.97
CA GLN A 360 30.58 -19.98 20.96
C GLN A 360 30.18 -19.40 19.60
N LEU A 361 30.62 -20.02 18.50
CA LEU A 361 30.19 -19.63 17.15
C LEU A 361 28.67 -19.81 16.97
N LEU A 362 28.12 -20.93 17.43
CA LEU A 362 26.68 -21.14 17.38
C LEU A 362 25.92 -20.09 18.22
N ALA A 363 26.41 -19.76 19.42
CA ALA A 363 25.83 -18.70 20.25
C ALA A 363 25.90 -17.32 19.57
N TYR A 364 26.96 -17.06 18.80
CA TYR A 364 27.09 -15.84 18.01
C TYR A 364 26.01 -15.74 16.93
N VAL A 365 25.84 -16.81 16.14
CA VAL A 365 24.82 -16.91 15.09
C VAL A 365 23.41 -16.88 15.68
N ALA A 366 23.19 -17.59 16.80
CA ALA A 366 21.94 -17.58 17.56
C ALA A 366 21.55 -16.18 18.02
N HIS A 367 22.50 -15.43 18.59
CA HIS A 367 22.27 -14.06 19.03
C HIS A 367 21.92 -13.12 17.87
N TYR A 368 22.61 -13.26 16.73
CA TYR A 368 22.25 -12.55 15.52
C TYR A 368 20.81 -12.83 15.07
N PHE A 369 20.38 -14.10 15.04
CA PHE A 369 19.00 -14.44 14.69
C PHE A 369 17.98 -13.97 15.71
N TYR A 370 18.28 -14.05 17.01
CA TYR A 370 17.45 -13.48 18.07
C TYR A 370 17.18 -12.00 17.83
N LEU A 371 18.22 -11.21 17.55
CA LEU A 371 18.09 -9.77 17.30
C LEU A 371 17.18 -9.50 16.10
N LEU A 372 17.36 -10.21 14.99
CA LEU A 372 16.54 -10.02 13.79
C LEU A 372 15.09 -10.49 13.98
N LEU A 373 14.86 -11.74 14.38
CA LEU A 373 13.53 -12.30 14.51
C LEU A 373 12.68 -11.52 15.50
N SER A 374 13.26 -11.19 16.65
CA SER A 374 12.54 -10.47 17.69
C SER A 374 12.28 -9.03 17.28
N ALA A 375 13.16 -8.37 16.50
CA ALA A 375 12.88 -7.04 15.97
C ALA A 375 11.64 -7.02 15.05
N PHE A 376 11.35 -8.11 14.32
CA PHE A 376 10.21 -8.16 13.39
C PHE A 376 8.94 -8.78 13.96
N GLY A 377 9.02 -9.84 14.78
CA GLY A 377 7.80 -10.56 15.22
C GLY A 377 7.48 -10.59 16.71
N ASP A 378 8.30 -9.95 17.55
CA ASP A 378 7.90 -9.71 18.95
C ASP A 378 6.89 -8.57 18.98
N ALA A 379 5.64 -8.81 19.37
CA ALA A 379 4.57 -7.81 19.41
C ALA A 379 4.70 -6.82 20.58
N GLU A 380 5.44 -7.19 21.62
CA GLU A 380 5.46 -6.51 22.92
C GLU A 380 6.61 -5.50 23.04
N ILE A 381 7.50 -5.42 22.05
CA ILE A 381 8.60 -4.46 22.02
C ILE A 381 8.26 -3.19 21.25
N SER A 382 8.74 -2.07 21.77
CA SER A 382 8.58 -0.76 21.14
C SER A 382 9.42 -0.61 19.88
N LEU A 383 9.04 0.33 19.02
CA LEU A 383 9.83 0.69 17.83
C LEU A 383 11.28 1.03 18.19
N GLN A 384 11.52 1.68 19.33
CA GLN A 384 12.86 1.99 19.79
C GLN A 384 13.70 0.72 20.01
N VAL A 385 13.16 -0.27 20.73
CA VAL A 385 13.86 -1.53 21.01
C VAL A 385 14.13 -2.29 19.72
N ARG A 386 13.20 -2.25 18.75
CA ARG A 386 13.43 -2.81 17.41
C ARG A 386 14.65 -2.20 16.74
N LEU A 387 14.75 -0.87 16.74
CA LEU A 387 15.90 -0.17 16.14
C LEU A 387 17.22 -0.53 16.83
N GLU A 388 17.24 -0.58 18.17
CA GLU A 388 18.42 -1.01 18.93
C GLU A 388 18.87 -2.43 18.53
N ARG A 389 17.92 -3.36 18.41
CA ARG A 389 18.22 -4.75 18.00
C ARG A 389 18.73 -4.83 16.57
N LEU A 390 18.13 -4.07 15.64
CA LEU A 390 18.59 -3.99 14.25
C LEU A 390 19.98 -3.38 14.13
N ALA A 391 20.29 -2.33 14.90
CA ALA A 391 21.64 -1.76 14.94
C ALA A 391 22.66 -2.78 15.44
N GLU A 392 22.38 -3.48 16.54
CA GLU A 392 23.27 -4.52 17.06
C GLU A 392 23.49 -5.64 16.03
N ALA A 393 22.42 -6.12 15.38
CA ALA A 393 22.52 -7.12 14.32
C ALA A 393 23.36 -6.64 13.12
N SER A 394 23.19 -5.38 12.72
CA SER A 394 23.98 -4.73 11.65
C SER A 394 25.48 -4.74 11.98
N PHE A 395 25.86 -4.37 13.20
CA PHE A 395 27.26 -4.34 13.61
C PHE A 395 27.87 -5.72 13.78
N LEU A 396 27.14 -6.69 14.35
CA LEU A 396 27.62 -8.08 14.42
C LEU A 396 27.90 -8.64 13.01
N LEU A 397 26.95 -8.49 12.11
CA LEU A 397 27.12 -8.89 10.70
C LEU A 397 28.30 -8.18 10.05
N HIS A 398 28.42 -6.86 10.25
CA HIS A 398 29.51 -6.07 9.70
C HIS A 398 30.89 -6.55 10.18
N PHE A 399 31.09 -6.75 11.48
CA PHE A 399 32.39 -7.19 12.00
C PHE A 399 32.76 -8.61 11.56
N ALA A 400 31.79 -9.54 11.60
CA ALA A 400 32.02 -10.91 11.15
C ALA A 400 32.34 -10.98 9.65
N PHE A 401 31.58 -10.23 8.82
CA PHE A 401 31.82 -10.16 7.38
C PHE A 401 33.12 -9.40 7.03
N ALA A 402 33.46 -8.33 7.76
CA ALA A 402 34.73 -7.63 7.55
C ALA A 402 35.94 -8.53 7.83
N ALA A 403 35.82 -9.44 8.80
CA ALA A 403 36.89 -10.36 9.17
C ALA A 403 36.99 -11.60 8.24
N HIS A 404 35.88 -12.09 7.70
CA HIS A 404 35.84 -13.39 7.00
C HIS A 404 35.15 -13.41 5.63
N GLY A 405 34.49 -12.32 5.23
CA GLY A 405 33.78 -12.22 3.95
C GLY A 405 32.78 -13.36 3.72
N ASP A 406 32.81 -13.93 2.51
CA ASP A 406 31.91 -15.01 2.07
C ASP A 406 32.04 -16.30 2.90
N GLU A 407 33.18 -16.50 3.59
CA GLU A 407 33.38 -17.64 4.49
C GLU A 407 32.51 -17.53 5.75
N PHE A 408 32.15 -16.32 6.20
CA PHE A 408 31.16 -16.15 7.26
C PHE A 408 29.75 -16.28 6.71
N CYS A 409 29.32 -15.36 5.84
CA CYS A 409 28.03 -15.40 5.18
C CYS A 409 28.15 -14.84 3.76
N GLY A 410 27.26 -15.24 2.85
CA GLY A 410 27.35 -14.79 1.46
C GLY A 410 27.18 -13.28 1.35
N SER A 411 27.98 -12.63 0.50
CA SER A 411 27.95 -11.20 0.20
C SER A 411 26.55 -10.67 -0.13
N GLU A 412 25.74 -11.48 -0.80
CA GLU A 412 24.34 -11.13 -1.09
C GLU A 412 23.46 -11.03 0.16
N LEU A 413 23.64 -11.95 1.11
CA LEU A 413 22.93 -11.95 2.38
C LEU A 413 23.40 -10.76 3.22
N ALA A 414 24.72 -10.57 3.35
CA ALA A 414 25.27 -9.44 4.07
C ALA A 414 24.77 -8.09 3.53
N HIS A 415 24.82 -7.93 2.21
CA HIS A 415 24.35 -6.71 1.54
C HIS A 415 22.85 -6.47 1.77
N ASP A 416 22.01 -7.48 1.50
CA ASP A 416 20.55 -7.33 1.57
C ASP A 416 20.09 -7.10 3.02
N THR A 417 20.75 -7.70 4.02
CA THR A 417 20.48 -7.41 5.43
C THR A 417 20.80 -5.97 5.81
N GLN A 418 21.99 -5.49 5.44
CA GLN A 418 22.38 -4.10 5.75
C GLN A 418 21.47 -3.09 5.04
N ALA A 419 20.99 -3.42 3.84
CA ALA A 419 20.10 -2.57 3.06
C ALA A 419 18.76 -2.30 3.76
N PHE A 420 18.06 -3.33 4.23
CA PHE A 420 16.76 -3.11 4.87
C PHE A 420 16.92 -2.45 6.25
N ILE A 421 17.96 -2.77 7.02
CA ILE A 421 18.22 -2.11 8.31
C ILE A 421 18.44 -0.61 8.08
N ARG A 422 19.28 -0.27 7.11
CA ARG A 422 19.53 1.11 6.69
C ARG A 422 18.24 1.79 6.25
N SER A 423 17.46 1.15 5.39
CA SER A 423 16.18 1.66 4.88
C SER A 423 15.21 2.01 6.02
N ILE A 424 15.07 1.12 7.02
CA ILE A 424 14.25 1.34 8.20
C ILE A 424 14.69 2.59 8.98
N TYR A 425 15.99 2.78 9.20
CA TYR A 425 16.51 3.97 9.90
C TYR A 425 16.18 5.26 9.14
N VAL A 426 16.33 5.25 7.81
CA VAL A 426 15.97 6.40 6.96
C VAL A 426 14.47 6.66 7.00
N ALA A 427 13.64 5.63 6.92
CA ALA A 427 12.19 5.73 7.01
C ALA A 427 11.72 6.30 8.36
N VAL A 428 12.30 5.83 9.48
CA VAL A 428 12.00 6.37 10.80
C VAL A 428 12.42 7.84 10.90
N ALA A 429 13.58 8.23 10.38
CA ALA A 429 14.00 9.63 10.36
C ALA A 429 12.99 10.53 9.62
N HIS A 430 12.44 10.05 8.50
CA HIS A 430 11.37 10.76 7.80
C HIS A 430 10.12 10.89 8.68
N VAL A 431 9.58 9.79 9.22
CA VAL A 431 8.34 9.80 10.01
C VAL A 431 8.47 10.64 11.28
N LYS A 432 9.63 10.61 11.95
CA LYS A 432 9.95 11.47 13.11
C LYS A 432 9.78 12.96 12.82
N THR A 433 10.03 13.39 11.58
CA THR A 433 9.97 14.81 11.21
C THR A 433 8.64 15.19 10.57
N SER A 434 8.02 14.30 9.79
CA SER A 434 6.79 14.62 9.07
C SER A 434 5.53 14.35 9.87
N THR A 435 5.49 13.22 10.57
CA THR A 435 4.28 12.69 11.23
C THR A 435 4.68 11.91 12.50
N PRO A 436 5.26 12.58 13.50
CA PRO A 436 5.90 11.92 14.65
C PRO A 436 4.95 11.04 15.46
N GLU A 437 3.68 11.42 15.59
CA GLU A 437 2.67 10.66 16.34
C GLU A 437 2.08 9.48 15.57
N ALA A 438 2.39 9.34 14.28
CA ALA A 438 1.90 8.20 13.49
C ALA A 438 2.68 6.92 13.88
N PRO A 439 1.98 5.78 14.04
CA PRO A 439 2.65 4.51 14.27
C PRO A 439 3.45 4.13 13.02
N PHE A 440 4.67 3.64 13.24
CA PHE A 440 5.54 3.13 12.19
C PHE A 440 5.81 1.64 12.39
N PHE A 441 5.58 0.86 11.34
CA PHE A 441 5.70 -0.59 11.35
C PHE A 441 6.84 -1.03 10.44
N ILE A 442 7.94 -1.53 11.02
CA ILE A 442 9.16 -1.85 10.26
C ILE A 442 8.93 -2.94 9.19
N PHE A 443 7.96 -3.83 9.40
CA PHE A 443 7.63 -4.91 8.46
C PHE A 443 6.90 -4.42 7.21
N HIS A 444 6.53 -3.13 7.12
CA HIS A 444 6.07 -2.52 5.88
C HIS A 444 7.21 -2.24 4.89
N ASP A 445 8.48 -2.28 5.32
CA ASP A 445 9.64 -2.21 4.43
C ASP A 445 9.90 -3.59 3.78
N GLY A 446 8.93 -4.04 2.97
CA GLY A 446 8.90 -5.37 2.35
C GLY A 446 7.85 -5.48 1.24
N THR A 447 7.70 -6.67 0.67
CA THR A 447 6.84 -6.93 -0.50
C THR A 447 5.57 -7.72 -0.20
N ASP A 448 5.37 -8.16 1.06
CA ASP A 448 4.21 -8.95 1.52
C ASP A 448 2.85 -8.45 1.02
N ARG A 449 2.63 -7.14 1.05
CA ARG A 449 1.33 -6.55 0.66
C ARG A 449 1.04 -6.75 -0.83
N LEU A 450 2.09 -6.79 -1.65
CA LEU A 450 2.00 -7.09 -3.07
C LEU A 450 1.82 -8.59 -3.31
N GLU A 451 2.50 -9.44 -2.52
CA GLU A 451 2.32 -10.90 -2.58
C GLU A 451 0.90 -11.32 -2.18
N GLU A 452 0.33 -10.72 -1.13
CA GLU A 452 -1.07 -10.94 -0.74
C GLU A 452 -2.02 -10.56 -1.87
N LEU A 453 -1.77 -9.43 -2.55
CA LEU A 453 -2.58 -9.02 -3.70
C LEU A 453 -2.46 -10.03 -4.84
N PHE A 454 -1.28 -10.58 -5.11
CA PHE A 454 -1.11 -11.68 -6.07
C PHE A 454 -1.83 -12.95 -5.62
N GLY A 455 -1.91 -13.23 -4.32
CA GLY A 455 -2.75 -14.30 -3.78
C GLY A 455 -4.23 -14.10 -4.09
N VAL A 456 -4.74 -12.87 -3.95
CA VAL A 456 -6.12 -12.52 -4.34
C VAL A 456 -6.31 -12.69 -5.85
N VAL A 457 -5.37 -12.23 -6.69
CA VAL A 457 -5.42 -12.43 -8.14
C VAL A 457 -5.54 -13.92 -8.48
N ARG A 458 -4.70 -14.78 -7.90
CA ARG A 458 -4.77 -16.24 -8.10
C ARG A 458 -6.11 -16.82 -7.66
N THR A 459 -6.70 -16.29 -6.59
CA THR A 459 -8.03 -16.72 -6.12
C THR A 459 -9.12 -16.34 -7.13
N ILE A 460 -9.05 -15.14 -7.70
CA ILE A 460 -10.03 -14.64 -8.70
C ILE A 460 -9.92 -15.42 -10.01
N VAL A 461 -8.69 -15.68 -10.46
CA VAL A 461 -8.43 -16.30 -11.75
C VAL A 461 -8.59 -17.84 -11.70
N GLY A 462 -8.44 -18.44 -10.52
CA GLY A 462 -8.61 -19.87 -10.31
C GLY A 462 -7.54 -20.69 -11.03
N ASN A 463 -7.95 -21.58 -11.93
CA ASN A 463 -7.05 -22.51 -12.61
C ASN A 463 -6.23 -21.85 -13.76
N ASP A 464 -6.57 -20.64 -14.18
CA ASP A 464 -5.94 -19.97 -15.33
C ASP A 464 -4.66 -19.21 -14.92
N SER A 465 -3.63 -19.95 -14.54
CA SER A 465 -2.38 -19.37 -14.01
C SER A 465 -1.51 -18.62 -15.04
N ASN A 466 -1.83 -18.69 -16.33
CA ASN A 466 -1.02 -18.14 -17.43
C ASN A 466 -1.73 -16.99 -18.15
N VAL A 467 -2.00 -15.91 -17.41
CA VAL A 467 -2.64 -14.70 -17.95
C VAL A 467 -1.66 -13.84 -18.75
N ASP A 468 -2.13 -13.24 -19.85
CA ASP A 468 -1.41 -12.17 -20.53
C ASP A 468 -1.40 -10.86 -19.70
N VAL A 469 -0.63 -9.84 -20.12
CA VAL A 469 -0.51 -8.59 -19.36
C VAL A 469 -1.83 -7.81 -19.24
N LEU A 470 -2.74 -7.94 -20.21
CA LEU A 470 -4.05 -7.28 -20.19
C LEU A 470 -4.98 -8.01 -19.22
N GLN A 471 -5.03 -9.33 -19.29
CA GLN A 471 -5.75 -10.19 -18.34
C GLN A 471 -5.22 -10.01 -16.91
N LEU A 472 -3.90 -9.88 -16.74
CA LEU A 472 -3.29 -9.57 -15.45
C LEU A 472 -3.72 -8.18 -14.95
N ALA A 473 -3.76 -7.16 -15.81
CA ALA A 473 -4.22 -5.82 -15.44
C ALA A 473 -5.69 -5.81 -15.02
N GLU A 474 -6.57 -6.52 -15.75
CA GLU A 474 -7.97 -6.68 -15.36
C GLU A 474 -8.10 -7.43 -14.03
N SER A 475 -7.34 -8.51 -13.84
CA SER A 475 -7.40 -9.32 -12.63
C SER A 475 -6.84 -8.58 -11.42
N LEU A 476 -5.75 -7.81 -11.57
CA LEU A 476 -5.23 -6.93 -10.53
C LEU A 476 -6.21 -5.80 -10.20
N SER A 477 -6.90 -5.24 -11.20
CA SER A 477 -7.96 -4.24 -10.96
C SER A 477 -9.09 -4.83 -10.13
N HIS A 478 -9.50 -6.07 -10.44
CA HIS A 478 -10.52 -6.80 -9.67
C HIS A 478 -10.05 -7.13 -8.25
N ALA A 479 -8.80 -7.56 -8.10
CA ALA A 479 -8.20 -7.85 -6.80
C ALA A 479 -8.09 -6.60 -5.93
N LEU A 480 -7.66 -5.47 -6.51
CA LEU A 480 -7.58 -4.17 -5.82
C LEU A 480 -8.96 -3.71 -5.33
N GLN A 481 -9.98 -3.85 -6.17
CA GLN A 481 -11.38 -3.55 -5.82
C GLN A 481 -11.85 -4.38 -4.62
N ALA A 482 -11.59 -5.69 -4.63
CA ALA A 482 -11.94 -6.56 -3.51
C ALA A 482 -11.13 -6.24 -2.25
N ALA A 483 -9.81 -6.08 -2.39
CA ALA A 483 -8.89 -5.84 -1.29
C ALA A 483 -9.19 -4.51 -0.57
N TRP A 484 -9.56 -3.46 -1.31
CA TRP A 484 -9.99 -2.18 -0.72
C TRP A 484 -11.26 -2.34 0.14
N VAL A 485 -12.27 -3.09 -0.31
CA VAL A 485 -13.47 -3.33 0.52
C VAL A 485 -13.13 -4.17 1.75
N LEU A 486 -12.36 -5.25 1.57
CA LEU A 486 -11.97 -6.14 2.66
C LEU A 486 -11.22 -5.39 3.77
N GLU A 487 -10.36 -4.44 3.38
CA GLU A 487 -9.67 -3.54 4.30
C GLU A 487 -10.63 -2.53 4.94
N LYS A 488 -11.40 -1.78 4.13
CA LYS A 488 -12.32 -0.74 4.61
C LYS A 488 -13.32 -1.26 5.64
N ARG A 489 -13.74 -2.51 5.50
CA ARG A 489 -14.73 -3.17 6.36
C ARG A 489 -14.13 -4.09 7.43
N ASP A 490 -12.80 -4.19 7.49
CA ASP A 490 -12.09 -5.16 8.34
C ASP A 490 -12.65 -6.60 8.20
N LEU A 491 -13.01 -6.96 6.96
CA LEU A 491 -13.55 -8.28 6.60
C LEU A 491 -12.47 -9.25 6.13
N ARG A 492 -11.20 -8.84 6.16
CA ARG A 492 -10.11 -9.77 5.90
C ARG A 492 -10.25 -10.90 6.91
N PRO A 493 -10.46 -12.15 6.47
CA PRO A 493 -10.48 -13.26 7.40
C PRO A 493 -9.18 -13.15 8.18
N SER A 494 -9.28 -13.03 9.50
CA SER A 494 -8.10 -13.24 10.32
C SER A 494 -7.54 -14.58 9.87
N ASN A 495 -6.22 -14.69 9.82
CA ASN A 495 -5.58 -15.99 9.70
C ASN A 495 -5.91 -16.87 10.94
N ALA A 496 -7.04 -16.71 11.64
CA ALA A 496 -7.50 -17.52 12.76
C ALA A 496 -7.61 -19.02 12.42
N ARG A 497 -7.73 -19.41 11.14
CA ARG A 497 -7.58 -20.83 10.74
C ARG A 497 -6.12 -21.32 10.72
N ARG A 498 -5.16 -20.39 10.77
CA ARG A 498 -3.73 -20.56 11.05
C ARG A 498 -3.37 -19.72 12.28
N ASP A 499 -4.14 -19.87 13.37
CA ASP A 499 -3.75 -19.39 14.72
C ASP A 499 -2.55 -20.21 15.21
N LEU A 500 -1.45 -20.13 14.46
CA LEU A 500 -0.13 -20.50 14.94
C LEU A 500 0.33 -19.29 15.74
N ARG A 501 -0.14 -19.19 16.98
CA ARG A 501 0.49 -18.34 17.99
C ARG A 501 1.99 -18.69 17.97
N GLY A 502 2.82 -17.76 17.49
CA GLY A 502 4.27 -17.96 17.29
C GLY A 502 4.75 -17.98 15.83
N ALA A 503 3.88 -17.91 14.81
CA ALA A 503 4.34 -17.75 13.43
C ALA A 503 4.71 -16.27 13.14
N PHE A 504 6.00 -15.94 13.22
CA PHE A 504 6.56 -14.63 12.84
C PHE A 504 6.22 -14.19 11.40
N ASP A 505 5.74 -15.11 10.56
CA ASP A 505 5.44 -14.91 9.14
C ASP A 505 4.13 -14.14 8.88
N HIS A 506 3.32 -13.76 9.87
CA HIS A 506 2.06 -13.04 9.61
C HIS A 506 1.78 -11.89 10.57
N VAL A 507 2.81 -11.11 10.93
CA VAL A 507 2.66 -9.90 11.77
C VAL A 507 1.92 -8.81 11.00
N ALA A 508 0.80 -8.33 11.55
CA ALA A 508 0.06 -7.18 11.06
C ALA A 508 0.10 -6.02 12.07
N PRO A 509 -0.21 -4.77 11.64
CA PRO A 509 -0.26 -3.61 12.54
C PRO A 509 -1.12 -3.83 13.79
N ARG A 510 -2.23 -4.55 13.67
CA ARG A 510 -3.15 -4.88 14.77
C ARG A 510 -2.56 -5.84 15.82
N ASP A 511 -1.52 -6.59 15.45
CA ASP A 511 -0.89 -7.56 16.32
C ASP A 511 0.18 -6.88 17.21
N ILE A 512 0.60 -5.66 16.88
CA ILE A 512 1.56 -4.89 17.66
C ILE A 512 0.85 -4.17 18.80
N THR A 513 1.19 -4.53 20.05
CA THR A 513 0.59 -3.97 21.26
C THR A 513 1.45 -2.87 21.88
N ALA A 514 2.74 -2.86 21.57
CA ALA A 514 3.69 -1.91 22.11
C ALA A 514 3.74 -0.57 21.34
N GLU A 515 4.33 0.44 22.01
CA GLU A 515 4.49 1.79 21.46
C GLU A 515 5.25 1.78 20.12
N SER A 516 4.62 2.34 19.10
CA SER A 516 5.08 2.29 17.71
C SER A 516 5.17 3.68 17.06
N ALA A 517 4.78 4.75 17.76
CA ALA A 517 4.92 6.10 17.26
C ALA A 517 6.40 6.49 17.12
N ALA A 518 6.75 7.19 16.04
CA ALA A 518 8.12 7.65 15.81
C ALA A 518 8.58 8.69 16.86
N SER A 519 7.63 9.44 17.45
CA SER A 519 7.84 10.37 18.56
C SER A 519 8.40 9.69 19.81
N SER A 520 8.05 8.42 20.03
CA SER A 520 8.52 7.63 21.18
C SER A 520 9.99 7.22 21.09
N VAL A 521 10.54 7.18 19.87
CA VAL A 521 11.92 6.82 19.64
C VAL A 521 12.81 7.98 20.11
N GLY A 522 13.82 7.71 20.93
CA GLY A 522 14.85 8.70 21.24
C GLY A 522 15.70 9.12 20.02
N SER A 523 16.89 9.64 20.29
CA SER A 523 17.86 9.98 19.24
C SER A 523 18.26 8.74 18.44
N LEU A 524 18.12 8.78 17.11
CA LEU A 524 18.56 7.67 16.24
C LEU A 524 20.06 7.41 16.37
N ARG A 525 20.86 8.46 16.56
CA ARG A 525 22.29 8.37 16.81
C ARG A 525 22.59 7.57 18.08
N GLU A 526 21.87 7.85 19.17
CA GLU A 526 22.07 7.11 20.44
C GLU A 526 21.66 5.65 20.32
N ARG A 527 20.55 5.35 19.62
CA ARG A 527 20.10 3.97 19.41
C ARG A 527 21.07 3.18 18.53
N TRP A 528 21.59 3.81 17.48
CA TRP A 528 22.62 3.23 16.62
C TRP A 528 23.92 2.98 17.39
N GLN A 529 24.39 3.97 18.16
CA GLN A 529 25.60 3.84 19.00
C GLN A 529 25.43 2.76 20.07
N LEU A 530 24.26 2.65 20.70
CA LEU A 530 23.99 1.59 21.67
C LEU A 530 24.08 0.20 21.03
N GLY A 531 23.61 0.05 19.78
CA GLY A 531 23.79 -1.19 19.02
C GLY A 531 25.27 -1.51 18.75
N LEU A 532 26.08 -0.51 18.42
CA LEU A 532 27.53 -0.64 18.25
C LEU A 532 28.19 -1.10 19.56
N ASP A 533 27.88 -0.45 20.68
CA ASP A 533 28.47 -0.74 21.99
C ASP A 533 28.12 -2.18 22.43
N ARG A 534 26.86 -2.60 22.25
CA ARG A 534 26.42 -3.98 22.55
C ARG A 534 27.11 -5.00 21.65
N ALA A 535 27.20 -4.73 20.34
CA ALA A 535 27.88 -5.62 19.39
C ALA A 535 29.38 -5.77 19.73
N LEU A 536 30.07 -4.67 20.04
CA LEU A 536 31.48 -4.70 20.46
C LEU A 536 31.65 -5.51 21.75
N ALA A 537 30.81 -5.24 22.77
CA ALA A 537 30.85 -6.00 24.02
C ALA A 537 30.63 -7.50 23.80
N PHE A 538 29.72 -7.86 22.89
CA PHE A 538 29.43 -9.25 22.55
C PHE A 538 30.58 -9.92 21.77
N VAL A 539 31.18 -9.24 20.79
CA VAL A 539 32.37 -9.73 20.07
C VAL A 539 33.55 -9.93 21.02
N HIS A 540 33.79 -8.98 21.92
CA HIS A 540 34.84 -9.11 22.95
C HIS A 540 34.57 -10.27 23.91
N LYS A 541 33.32 -10.45 24.34
CA LYS A 541 32.91 -11.55 25.22
C LYS A 541 33.11 -12.92 24.57
N THR A 542 32.79 -13.05 23.29
CA THR A 542 32.92 -14.33 22.56
C THR A 542 34.37 -14.65 22.19
N ALA A 543 35.20 -13.64 21.94
CA ALA A 543 36.62 -13.76 21.62
C ALA A 543 36.93 -14.73 20.46
N LEU A 544 36.00 -14.85 19.50
CA LEU A 544 36.14 -15.77 18.36
C LEU A 544 37.12 -15.26 17.30
N PHE A 545 37.21 -13.96 17.13
CA PHE A 545 38.05 -13.30 16.14
C PHE A 545 38.49 -11.92 16.64
N PRO A 546 39.66 -11.41 16.21
CA PRO A 546 40.05 -10.03 16.50
C PRO A 546 39.16 -9.07 15.71
N LEU A 547 38.78 -7.95 16.34
CA LEU A 547 38.06 -6.89 15.64
C LEU A 547 38.90 -6.33 14.46
N PRO A 548 38.25 -5.86 13.38
CA PRO A 548 38.94 -5.17 12.30
C PRO A 548 39.76 -3.97 12.82
N ALA A 549 40.90 -3.69 12.21
CA ALA A 549 41.82 -2.64 12.70
C ALA A 549 41.15 -1.26 12.82
N TYR A 550 40.21 -0.93 11.93
CA TYR A 550 39.47 0.34 11.98
C TYR A 550 38.52 0.43 13.18
N ALA A 551 38.14 -0.68 13.81
CA ALA A 551 37.27 -0.65 14.99
C ALA A 551 37.94 0.02 16.19
N ALA A 552 39.28 0.12 16.21
CA ALA A 552 40.02 0.85 17.23
C ALA A 552 39.92 2.37 17.09
N ASP A 553 39.73 2.88 15.86
CA ASP A 553 39.54 4.30 15.58
C ASP A 553 38.68 4.49 14.32
N LEU A 554 37.37 4.56 14.53
CA LEU A 554 36.37 4.70 13.48
C LEU A 554 36.49 6.05 12.72
N SER A 555 37.15 7.05 13.31
CA SER A 555 37.35 8.35 12.66
C SER A 555 38.36 8.32 11.52
N ARG A 556 39.23 7.30 11.48
CA ARG A 556 40.28 7.13 10.46
C ARG A 556 39.85 6.36 9.22
N ALA A 557 38.58 5.97 9.14
CA ALA A 557 38.05 5.12 8.10
C ALA A 557 36.81 5.73 7.42
N PRO A 558 36.94 6.91 6.77
CA PRO A 558 35.79 7.63 6.20
C PRO A 558 35.10 6.88 5.07
N ASP A 559 35.80 5.97 4.39
CA ASP A 559 35.26 5.16 3.30
C ASP A 559 34.58 3.87 3.78
N ILE A 560 34.66 3.56 5.08
CA ILE A 560 34.08 2.33 5.65
C ILE A 560 32.67 2.62 6.14
N SER A 561 31.75 1.74 5.72
CA SER A 561 30.38 1.68 6.23
C SER A 561 30.01 0.24 6.52
N VAL A 562 28.86 0.02 7.17
CA VAL A 562 28.30 -1.32 7.35
C VAL A 562 28.07 -2.06 6.02
N MET A 563 27.91 -1.32 4.92
CA MET A 563 27.81 -1.83 3.55
C MET A 563 29.13 -1.81 2.78
N ARG A 564 30.19 -1.19 3.33
CA ARG A 564 31.52 -1.05 2.75
C ARG A 564 32.62 -1.47 3.75
N PRO A 565 32.62 -2.73 4.21
CA PRO A 565 33.54 -3.19 5.26
C PRO A 565 35.03 -3.06 4.90
N HIS A 566 35.34 -3.01 3.61
CA HIS A 566 36.71 -2.83 3.09
C HIS A 566 36.84 -1.57 2.21
N GLY A 567 35.98 -0.57 2.40
CA GLY A 567 35.93 0.66 1.59
C GLY A 567 35.20 0.52 0.25
N THR A 568 34.91 -0.71 -0.18
CA THR A 568 34.13 -1.02 -1.38
C THR A 568 32.77 -1.59 -1.00
N LEU A 569 31.73 -1.18 -1.74
CA LEU A 569 30.37 -1.68 -1.49
C LEU A 569 30.35 -3.19 -1.68
N ILE A 570 29.75 -3.91 -0.74
CA ILE A 570 29.54 -5.36 -0.84
C ILE A 570 28.87 -5.64 -2.18
N ARG A 571 29.48 -6.50 -3.00
CA ARG A 571 29.01 -6.82 -4.37
C ARG A 571 28.99 -5.64 -5.35
N SER A 572 29.88 -4.64 -5.21
CA SER A 572 30.10 -3.66 -6.29
C SER A 572 30.79 -4.28 -7.50
N ASN A 573 30.17 -4.18 -8.67
CA ASN A 573 30.91 -4.16 -9.93
C ASN A 573 30.70 -2.78 -10.58
N PRO A 574 31.60 -1.81 -10.34
CA PRO A 574 31.46 -0.44 -10.85
C PRO A 574 31.45 -0.35 -12.38
N ALA A 575 31.91 -1.39 -13.10
CA ALA A 575 31.98 -1.41 -14.55
C ALA A 575 30.61 -1.44 -15.26
N ASN A 576 29.51 -1.66 -14.54
CA ASN A 576 28.18 -1.82 -15.13
C ASN A 576 27.24 -0.60 -14.92
N PHE A 577 27.72 0.47 -14.28
CA PHE A 577 26.90 1.65 -14.04
C PHE A 577 27.08 2.67 -15.17
N VAL A 578 26.10 2.73 -16.08
CA VAL A 578 25.93 3.85 -17.00
C VAL A 578 24.76 4.68 -16.50
N LYS A 579 25.05 5.90 -16.01
CA LYS A 579 23.99 6.84 -15.64
C LYS A 579 23.05 6.98 -16.83
N PRO A 580 21.75 6.66 -16.69
CA PRO A 580 20.83 6.66 -17.83
C PRO A 580 20.80 8.05 -18.47
N GLN A 581 21.02 8.11 -19.78
CA GLN A 581 20.84 9.32 -20.60
C GLN A 581 19.35 9.50 -20.96
N LEU A 582 18.46 9.36 -19.97
CA LEU A 582 17.03 9.52 -20.17
C LEU A 582 16.62 10.92 -19.74
N ALA A 583 15.97 11.66 -20.64
CA ALA A 583 15.23 12.85 -20.26
C ALA A 583 14.06 12.45 -19.35
N LEU A 584 14.19 12.73 -18.06
CA LEU A 584 13.12 12.56 -17.08
C LEU A 584 12.10 13.70 -17.25
N PRO A 585 10.79 13.43 -17.06
CA PRO A 585 9.78 14.47 -17.19
C PRO A 585 10.00 15.57 -16.14
N THR A 586 9.82 16.82 -16.55
CA THR A 586 9.86 17.96 -15.63
C THR A 586 8.56 18.08 -14.85
N GLU A 587 8.58 18.86 -13.77
CA GLU A 587 7.37 19.17 -12.99
C GLU A 587 6.28 19.82 -13.85
N THR A 588 6.68 20.67 -14.81
CA THR A 588 5.77 21.31 -15.77
C THR A 588 5.15 20.28 -16.71
N ASP A 589 5.95 19.35 -17.26
CA ASP A 589 5.44 18.29 -18.14
C ASP A 589 4.36 17.44 -17.45
N LEU A 590 4.61 17.08 -16.18
CA LEU A 590 3.69 16.26 -15.39
C LEU A 590 2.41 17.03 -15.03
N ALA A 591 2.52 18.31 -14.66
CA ALA A 591 1.36 19.15 -14.35
C ALA A 591 0.44 19.33 -15.57
N GLU A 592 1.00 19.59 -16.75
CA GLU A 592 0.24 19.73 -18.00
C GLU A 592 -0.46 18.42 -18.38
N LEU A 593 0.26 17.30 -18.29
CA LEU A 593 -0.26 15.98 -18.59
C LEU A 593 -1.39 15.58 -17.63
N TYR A 594 -1.22 15.87 -16.34
CA TYR A 594 -2.23 15.60 -15.32
C TYR A 594 -3.50 16.43 -15.52
N ALA A 595 -3.35 17.72 -15.86
CA ALA A 595 -4.47 18.58 -16.19
C ALA A 595 -5.26 18.07 -17.41
N PHE A 596 -4.56 17.58 -18.44
CA PHE A 596 -5.19 16.96 -19.60
C PHE A 596 -6.01 15.72 -19.22
N LEU A 597 -5.47 14.81 -18.42
CA LEU A 597 -6.17 13.61 -17.94
C LEU A 597 -7.51 13.94 -17.27
N HIS A 598 -7.51 14.99 -16.41
CA HIS A 598 -8.70 15.44 -15.69
C HIS A 598 -9.76 16.08 -16.60
N LEU A 599 -9.33 16.84 -17.61
CA LEU A 599 -10.24 17.44 -18.57
C LEU A 599 -10.90 16.41 -19.50
N HIS A 600 -10.22 15.29 -19.76
CA HIS A 600 -10.64 14.28 -20.72
C HIS A 600 -11.18 12.99 -20.08
N GLY A 601 -11.33 12.94 -18.75
CA GLY A 601 -11.90 11.81 -18.02
C GLY A 601 -11.07 10.53 -18.18
N GLY A 602 -9.74 10.63 -18.13
CA GLY A 602 -8.83 9.49 -18.23
C GLY A 602 -8.68 8.89 -19.63
N LYS A 603 -9.21 9.54 -20.68
CA LYS A 603 -8.96 9.10 -22.06
C LYS A 603 -7.50 9.36 -22.43
N ARG A 604 -6.83 8.34 -22.99
CA ARG A 604 -5.47 8.47 -23.53
C ARG A 604 -5.39 9.69 -24.47
N PRO A 605 -4.35 10.53 -24.40
CA PRO A 605 -4.03 11.39 -25.52
C PRO A 605 -3.90 10.50 -26.75
N TYR A 606 -4.67 10.79 -27.80
CA TYR A 606 -4.51 10.07 -29.05
C TYR A 606 -3.04 10.21 -29.48
N PRO A 607 -2.32 9.12 -29.78
CA PRO A 607 -1.01 9.28 -30.39
C PRO A 607 -1.22 10.04 -31.69
N LEU A 608 -0.57 11.20 -31.82
CA LEU A 608 -0.46 11.87 -33.10
C LEU A 608 0.09 10.83 -34.08
N ARG A 609 -0.70 10.50 -35.10
CA ARG A 609 -0.25 9.71 -36.24
C ARG A 609 1.08 10.30 -36.68
N ASN A 610 2.15 9.52 -36.55
CA ASN A 610 3.45 9.86 -37.10
C ASN A 610 3.22 10.16 -38.60
N PRO A 611 3.42 11.39 -39.09
CA PRO A 611 3.24 11.70 -40.51
C PRO A 611 4.47 11.25 -41.28
N SER A 612 4.81 9.96 -41.17
CA SER A 612 5.82 9.28 -41.97
C SER A 612 5.61 7.76 -41.90
N ALA A 613 4.37 7.31 -42.02
CA ALA A 613 4.06 5.93 -42.41
C ALA A 613 3.76 5.93 -43.91
N GLY A 614 4.81 6.12 -44.70
CA GLY A 614 4.80 5.99 -46.14
C GLY A 614 6.20 5.60 -46.60
N ALA A 615 6.29 4.42 -47.20
CA ALA A 615 7.45 3.79 -47.83
C ALA A 615 8.42 3.00 -46.92
N ASN A 616 8.47 1.70 -47.24
CA ASN A 616 9.53 0.76 -46.89
C ASN A 616 10.92 1.34 -47.17
N SER A 617 11.84 1.28 -46.22
CA SER A 617 13.21 0.80 -46.45
C SER A 617 14.00 0.72 -45.13
N SER A 618 14.83 -0.30 -45.06
CA SER A 618 15.85 -0.58 -44.04
C SER A 618 16.84 0.57 -43.88
N LEU A 619 16.99 1.11 -42.67
CA LEU A 619 18.19 1.86 -42.29
C LEU A 619 18.62 1.53 -40.86
N SER A 620 19.71 0.77 -40.79
CA SER A 620 20.52 0.48 -39.62
C SER A 620 21.72 1.44 -39.63
N SER A 621 21.73 2.47 -38.79
CA SER A 621 22.94 3.01 -38.15
C SER A 621 22.61 4.25 -37.31
N ALA A 622 23.40 4.50 -36.27
CA ALA A 622 23.24 5.54 -35.27
C ALA A 622 23.71 6.94 -35.71
N ALA A 623 23.74 7.24 -37.02
CA ALA A 623 24.38 8.46 -37.54
C ALA A 623 23.40 9.59 -37.97
N ASP A 624 22.09 9.34 -38.05
CA ASP A 624 21.14 10.33 -38.64
C ASP A 624 20.43 11.24 -37.62
N TRP A 625 20.77 11.16 -36.32
CA TRP A 625 20.07 11.90 -35.26
C TRP A 625 20.60 13.31 -34.96
N SER A 626 21.64 13.79 -35.66
CA SER A 626 22.28 15.08 -35.39
C SER A 626 21.76 16.26 -36.22
N ALA A 627 20.74 16.07 -37.08
CA ALA A 627 20.28 17.10 -38.01
C ALA A 627 18.90 17.72 -37.71
N LEU A 628 18.22 17.35 -36.63
CA LEU A 628 16.92 17.95 -36.25
C LEU A 628 17.08 18.92 -35.09
N GLY A 629 17.67 20.08 -35.40
CA GLY A 629 17.76 21.22 -34.50
C GLY A 629 16.45 22.01 -34.37
N GLU A 630 16.20 22.47 -33.14
CA GLU A 630 15.45 23.66 -32.73
C GLU A 630 13.98 23.90 -33.12
N GLU A 631 13.33 23.13 -34.01
CA GLU A 631 11.90 23.39 -34.34
C GLU A 631 10.86 22.63 -33.48
N GLY A 632 11.28 21.82 -32.51
CA GLY A 632 10.37 21.04 -31.65
C GLY A 632 9.73 21.81 -30.48
N LEU A 633 10.26 22.99 -30.11
CA LEU A 633 9.92 23.69 -28.86
C LEU A 633 8.80 24.75 -28.98
N ASN A 634 8.35 25.08 -30.20
CA ASN A 634 7.27 26.06 -30.41
C ASN A 634 5.88 25.43 -30.69
N GLY A 635 5.77 24.09 -30.71
CA GLY A 635 4.55 23.38 -31.10
C GLY A 635 3.46 23.31 -30.03
N ALA A 636 3.81 23.19 -28.75
CA ALA A 636 2.85 22.93 -27.67
C ALA A 636 1.92 24.13 -27.39
N SER A 637 2.46 25.35 -27.38
CA SER A 637 1.69 26.59 -27.20
C SER A 637 0.81 26.92 -28.41
N GLY A 638 1.30 26.66 -29.63
CA GLY A 638 0.54 26.86 -30.87
C GLY A 638 -0.66 25.91 -31.02
N TYR A 639 -0.59 24.71 -30.44
CA TYR A 639 -1.61 23.69 -30.56
C TYR A 639 -2.86 23.99 -29.69
N VAL A 640 -2.65 24.49 -28.46
CA VAL A 640 -3.75 24.92 -27.57
C VAL A 640 -4.49 26.12 -28.18
N HIS A 641 -3.76 27.05 -28.79
CA HIS A 641 -4.36 28.21 -29.45
C HIS A 641 -5.15 27.84 -30.72
N ARG A 642 -4.68 26.84 -31.48
CA ARG A 642 -5.35 26.34 -32.70
C ARG A 642 -6.60 25.52 -32.37
N ALA A 643 -6.53 24.63 -31.36
CA ALA A 643 -7.68 23.87 -30.86
C ALA A 643 -8.78 24.77 -30.27
N LEU A 644 -8.42 25.88 -29.63
CA LEU A 644 -9.37 26.89 -29.16
C LEU A 644 -10.03 27.68 -30.31
N ASN A 645 -9.29 27.94 -31.40
CA ASN A 645 -9.79 28.67 -32.57
C ASN A 645 -10.66 27.80 -33.49
N GLU A 646 -10.32 26.53 -33.69
CA GLU A 646 -11.13 25.55 -34.44
C GLU A 646 -12.47 25.29 -33.72
N ARG A 647 -12.49 25.36 -32.38
CA ARG A 647 -13.72 25.27 -31.59
C ARG A 647 -14.60 26.52 -31.66
N LYS A 648 -14.02 27.70 -31.91
CA LYS A 648 -14.78 28.93 -32.23
C LYS A 648 -15.42 28.85 -33.62
N ALA A 649 -14.74 28.25 -34.59
CA ALA A 649 -15.25 28.06 -35.95
C ALA A 649 -16.36 26.99 -36.02
N GLY A 650 -16.30 25.94 -35.20
CA GLY A 650 -17.31 24.86 -35.14
C GLY A 650 -18.62 25.19 -34.40
N LEU A 651 -18.76 26.37 -33.80
CA LEU A 651 -19.93 26.75 -33.00
C LEU A 651 -21.11 27.31 -33.80
N SER A 652 -21.02 27.41 -35.14
CA SER A 652 -22.10 28.00 -35.96
C SER A 652 -23.18 27.01 -36.45
N ASN A 653 -23.09 25.70 -36.17
CA ASN A 653 -24.09 24.73 -36.65
C ASN A 653 -24.71 23.87 -35.52
N ASN A 654 -25.85 24.37 -35.04
CA ASN A 654 -27.04 23.77 -34.44
C ASN A 654 -27.06 22.42 -33.66
N ARG A 655 -27.84 22.48 -32.55
CA ARG A 655 -28.56 21.42 -31.80
C ARG A 655 -27.84 20.60 -30.71
N LEU A 656 -27.07 21.24 -29.82
CA LEU A 656 -26.67 20.64 -28.52
C LEU A 656 -26.62 21.61 -27.32
N THR A 657 -27.16 22.83 -27.47
CA THR A 657 -26.82 23.98 -26.61
C THR A 657 -27.58 24.12 -25.28
N ARG A 658 -28.58 23.29 -24.93
CA ARG A 658 -29.30 23.44 -23.63
C ARG A 658 -28.76 22.59 -22.48
N VAL A 659 -28.18 21.42 -22.76
CA VAL A 659 -27.63 20.53 -21.71
C VAL A 659 -26.19 20.91 -21.36
N GLN A 660 -25.40 21.31 -22.35
CA GLN A 660 -24.01 21.73 -22.15
C GLN A 660 -23.88 23.12 -21.49
N ALA A 661 -24.83 24.04 -21.73
CA ALA A 661 -24.85 25.36 -21.09
C ALA A 661 -25.15 25.31 -19.57
N ARG A 662 -25.90 24.30 -19.11
CA ARG A 662 -26.13 24.05 -17.66
C ARG A 662 -24.90 23.44 -16.98
N GLY A 663 -24.18 22.55 -17.67
CA GLY A 663 -22.92 21.99 -17.18
C GLY A 663 -21.83 23.04 -17.00
N LEU A 664 -21.65 23.93 -17.99
CA LEU A 664 -20.65 25.00 -17.94
C LEU A 664 -20.95 26.08 -16.89
N LYS A 665 -22.23 26.40 -16.61
CA LYS A 665 -22.60 27.31 -15.51
C LYS A 665 -22.28 26.73 -14.12
N ASN A 666 -22.45 25.42 -13.94
CA ASN A 666 -22.12 24.74 -12.68
C ASN A 666 -20.61 24.58 -12.45
N VAL A 667 -19.83 24.37 -13.52
CA VAL A 667 -18.36 24.31 -13.44
C VAL A 667 -17.77 25.70 -13.14
N ARG A 668 -18.28 26.76 -13.79
CA ARG A 668 -17.83 28.14 -13.54
C ARG A 668 -18.21 28.63 -12.14
N ALA A 669 -19.37 28.25 -11.61
CA ALA A 669 -19.76 28.55 -10.23
C ALA A 669 -18.86 27.84 -9.21
N ARG A 670 -18.49 26.57 -9.45
CA ARG A 670 -17.57 25.82 -8.56
C ARG A 670 -16.14 26.36 -8.59
N LEU A 671 -15.63 26.76 -9.75
CA LEU A 671 -14.32 27.42 -9.88
C LEU A 671 -14.28 28.78 -9.16
N ILE A 672 -15.36 29.57 -9.21
CA ILE A 672 -15.44 30.83 -8.48
C ILE A 672 -15.49 30.60 -6.96
N THR A 673 -16.20 29.56 -6.48
CA THR A 673 -16.21 29.19 -5.06
C THR A 673 -14.83 28.74 -4.56
N ILE A 674 -14.06 27.98 -5.35
CA ILE A 674 -12.70 27.54 -4.99
C ILE A 674 -11.74 28.74 -4.95
N VAL A 675 -11.82 29.68 -5.89
CA VAL A 675 -10.98 30.89 -5.90
C VAL A 675 -11.31 31.84 -4.74
N ILE A 676 -12.56 31.87 -4.26
CA ILE A 676 -12.96 32.65 -3.08
C ILE A 676 -12.49 31.98 -1.78
N TYR A 677 -12.38 30.64 -1.75
CA TYR A 677 -11.93 29.89 -0.57
C TYR A 677 -10.40 29.87 -0.41
N VAL A 678 -9.64 30.01 -1.51
CA VAL A 678 -8.16 30.08 -1.51
C VAL A 678 -7.64 31.50 -1.24
N ARG A 679 -8.51 32.53 -1.28
CA ARG A 679 -8.15 33.93 -0.97
C ARG A 679 -8.58 34.40 0.42
N ARG A 680 -9.18 33.52 1.23
CA ARG A 680 -9.36 33.69 2.68
C ARG A 680 -8.41 32.75 3.38
#